data_AF-A0A6J1DE70-F1
#
_entry.id   AF-A0A6J1DE70-F1
#
_cell.length_a   1.000
_cell.length_b   1.000
_cell.length_c   1.000
_cell.angle_alpha   90.00
_cell.angle_beta   90.00
_cell.angle_gamma   90.00
#
_symmetry.space_group_name_H-M   'P 1'
#
loop_
_entity.id
_entity.type
_entity.pdbx_description
1 polymer ?
#
loop_
_entity_poly.entity_id
_entity_poly.type
_entity_poly.pdbx_seq_one_letter_code
_entity_poly.pdbx_strand_id
1 'polypeptide(L)'
;MNAPCEDVVSPPNATTKGQNDRKRKGLHVKCMTCDALYPGHFKRNEIERMKAYGKNYSHGFRSRCHFSCGGKEVNREYLDSKSKFVENIRILIAKMIIIGKLPLNFVKNEGFRRFMQQSVRPFCPEFVIPSLATVTRDILEIYKREKALMRTMIVDQNSTVSLTVNTWTSDQDMNYIVLTGHFINLGWKIQRRILNFRQIENLRGETIGREVEKCLKQWSIKNILTLTVDNAPSNDTAISYLVDRFKNGLVLDGNFVNVRCCAHILKLIVCDVMEDFHELISKVRNAVRFVRSSPTRYRSFEKCIEEENLSNNFVCLDVPTQWDNTYVMLESAEKFEKAFERLGIHDTTFLNEDIPASGDWEVIRTLVQFISLFYKASLRLSGSVHVLSNTVFHEIITIQNYIKKHSSNSDNLVLNDIAMKIQAKYDKYWGNDENANYLLYIAVVLDPRYKMKFLLYCFSELFGANVAKEMCKKVEDILRQLFSEYRLLIRDYHDSPTSSMDGYFNTRTCTTDDEDIFDDEAYHLKDMFEKVKEEDKNVDAATEVDLYLLEPLVDKFKEFDLLKYWWRNCHRFRVLSEITREILAIPVSTIASESAFKIGGRMIDSTCLTLAPNLVEVLACLQNWLNTDNVGIDLREHIKDIIGMEEGKGILDCLHVF
;
A
#
# COMPACT_ATOMS: atom_id res chain seq x y z
N MET A 1 7.00 53.09 1.21
CA MET A 1 7.48 54.40 0.73
C MET A 1 7.79 54.27 -0.75
N ASN A 2 7.06 55.04 -1.58
CA ASN A 2 7.29 55.40 -2.99
C ASN A 2 7.42 54.24 -4.01
N ALA A 3 6.58 54.05 -5.03
CA ALA A 3 5.41 54.75 -5.55
C ALA A 3 4.57 53.78 -6.42
N PRO A 4 3.24 53.98 -6.56
CA PRO A 4 2.31 53.20 -7.39
C PRO A 4 1.94 53.93 -8.70
N CYS A 5 1.30 53.24 -9.66
CA CYS A 5 0.33 53.75 -10.66
C CYS A 5 -0.16 52.55 -11.49
N GLU A 6 -1.43 52.14 -11.43
CA GLU A 6 -2.64 52.80 -11.96
C GLU A 6 -2.72 52.84 -13.49
N ASP A 7 -3.71 52.09 -13.99
CA ASP A 7 -4.70 52.39 -15.02
C ASP A 7 -4.35 52.98 -16.40
N VAL A 8 -5.30 52.67 -17.31
CA VAL A 8 -5.56 53.24 -18.66
C VAL A 8 -4.60 52.66 -19.73
N VAL A 9 -5.00 52.24 -20.94
CA VAL A 9 -5.95 52.86 -21.86
C VAL A 9 -6.44 51.84 -22.91
N SER A 10 -7.73 51.91 -23.23
CA SER A 10 -8.37 51.29 -24.40
C SER A 10 -7.69 51.65 -25.74
N PRO A 11 -7.67 50.77 -26.75
CA PRO A 11 -7.28 51.18 -28.11
C PRO A 11 -8.44 51.89 -28.83
N PRO A 12 -8.13 52.74 -29.83
CA PRO A 12 -9.04 53.78 -30.33
C PRO A 12 -10.16 53.25 -31.22
N ASN A 13 -11.28 53.97 -31.17
CA ASN A 13 -12.38 53.90 -32.12
C ASN A 13 -11.88 54.00 -33.57
N ALA A 14 -12.27 53.04 -34.42
CA ALA A 14 -12.26 53.19 -35.87
C ALA A 14 -13.70 53.03 -36.39
N THR A 15 -14.30 54.19 -36.60
CA THR A 15 -15.41 54.55 -37.49
C THR A 15 -15.99 53.47 -38.41
N THR A 16 -17.31 53.38 -38.32
CA THR A 16 -18.24 52.70 -39.23
C THR A 16 -18.13 53.23 -40.67
N LYS A 17 -17.94 52.33 -41.64
CA LYS A 17 -18.39 52.51 -43.04
C LYS A 17 -18.53 51.16 -43.75
N GLY A 18 -19.77 50.84 -44.15
CA GLY A 18 -20.10 50.21 -45.44
C GLY A 18 -19.88 48.71 -45.63
N GLN A 19 -21.00 47.97 -45.61
CA GLN A 19 -21.39 46.89 -46.56
C GLN A 19 -20.28 46.01 -47.20
N ASN A 20 -20.19 44.74 -46.76
CA ASN A 20 -20.22 43.51 -47.57
C ASN A 20 -19.61 42.34 -46.79
N ASP A 21 -20.44 41.58 -46.05
CA ASP A 21 -20.02 40.35 -45.39
C ASP A 21 -19.84 39.20 -46.40
N ARG A 22 -18.66 39.15 -47.02
CA ARG A 22 -18.11 37.89 -47.54
C ARG A 22 -17.49 37.10 -46.39
N LYS A 23 -18.06 35.92 -46.10
CA LYS A 23 -17.57 34.86 -45.19
C LYS A 23 -16.05 34.91 -44.95
N ARG A 24 -15.60 35.48 -43.82
CA ARG A 24 -14.19 35.38 -43.37
C ARG A 24 -13.98 34.05 -42.64
N LYS A 25 -13.31 33.10 -43.29
CA LYS A 25 -12.83 31.85 -42.67
C LYS A 25 -11.78 32.19 -41.60
N GLY A 26 -12.00 31.78 -40.36
CA GLY A 26 -11.01 31.90 -39.27
C GLY A 26 -9.78 31.02 -39.54
N LEU A 27 -8.60 31.50 -39.16
CA LEU A 27 -7.33 30.76 -39.24
C LEU A 27 -7.02 30.15 -37.86
N HIS A 28 -6.68 28.87 -37.82
CA HIS A 28 -6.26 28.18 -36.59
C HIS A 28 -4.72 28.11 -36.49
N VAL A 29 -4.20 27.99 -35.27
CA VAL A 29 -2.77 27.85 -34.99
C VAL A 29 -2.51 26.50 -34.34
N LYS A 30 -1.63 25.69 -34.95
CA LYS A 30 -1.19 24.38 -34.45
C LYS A 30 0.21 24.47 -33.86
N CYS A 31 0.40 23.98 -32.64
CA CYS A 31 1.72 23.80 -32.02
C CYS A 31 2.36 22.52 -32.58
N MET A 32 3.53 22.60 -33.24
CA MET A 32 4.19 21.40 -33.78
C MET A 32 4.97 20.57 -32.74
N THR A 33 4.98 20.97 -31.46
CA THR A 33 5.70 20.24 -30.40
C THR A 33 4.77 19.36 -29.57
N CYS A 34 3.55 19.79 -29.31
CA CYS A 34 2.54 19.02 -28.57
C CYS A 34 1.28 18.72 -29.40
N ASP A 35 1.28 19.11 -30.68
CA ASP A 35 0.17 18.96 -31.63
C ASP A 35 -1.16 19.65 -31.24
N ALA A 36 -1.14 20.48 -30.19
CA ALA A 36 -2.31 21.23 -29.73
C ALA A 36 -2.76 22.30 -30.74
N LEU A 37 -4.08 22.40 -30.94
CA LEU A 37 -4.73 23.34 -31.85
C LEU A 37 -5.46 24.43 -31.04
N TYR A 38 -5.07 25.68 -31.23
CA TYR A 38 -5.66 26.83 -30.54
C TYR A 38 -6.74 27.49 -31.43
N PRO A 39 -8.01 27.53 -31.00
CA PRO A 39 -9.07 28.20 -31.73
C PRO A 39 -9.08 29.71 -31.46
N GLY A 40 -9.13 30.54 -32.52
CA GLY A 40 -9.32 31.98 -32.40
C GLY A 40 -9.36 32.69 -33.76
N HIS A 41 -10.13 33.78 -33.88
CA HIS A 41 -10.12 34.66 -35.06
C HIS A 41 -8.90 35.59 -35.03
N PHE A 42 -7.70 35.02 -35.13
CA PHE A 42 -6.47 35.82 -35.09
C PHE A 42 -6.30 36.61 -36.39
N LYS A 43 -6.04 37.91 -36.26
CA LYS A 43 -5.57 38.71 -37.40
C LYS A 43 -4.15 38.29 -37.74
N ARG A 44 -3.77 38.31 -39.02
CA ARG A 44 -2.43 37.91 -39.51
C ARG A 44 -1.28 38.59 -38.72
N ASN A 45 -1.52 39.83 -38.30
CA ASN A 45 -0.57 40.66 -37.55
C ASN A 45 -0.40 40.21 -36.08
N GLU A 46 -1.42 39.60 -35.47
CA GLU A 46 -1.35 39.03 -34.11
C GLU A 46 -0.52 37.74 -34.10
N ILE A 47 -0.63 36.94 -35.16
CA ILE A 47 0.17 35.72 -35.38
C ILE A 47 1.66 36.07 -35.55
N GLU A 48 1.96 37.15 -36.28
CA GLU A 48 3.35 37.65 -36.41
C GLU A 48 3.91 38.14 -35.07
N ARG A 49 3.11 38.78 -34.22
CA ARG A 49 3.51 39.16 -32.85
C ARG A 49 3.78 37.97 -31.96
N MET A 50 2.97 36.89 -32.03
CA MET A 50 3.24 35.66 -31.26
C MET A 50 4.51 34.95 -31.73
N LYS A 51 4.77 34.92 -33.05
CA LYS A 51 6.02 34.41 -33.61
C LYS A 51 7.23 35.23 -33.17
N ALA A 52 7.08 36.55 -32.98
CA ALA A 52 8.11 37.42 -32.45
C ALA A 52 8.32 37.23 -30.93
N TYR A 53 7.24 37.07 -30.15
CA TYR A 53 7.32 36.81 -28.70
C TYR A 53 8.01 35.49 -28.36
N GLY A 54 7.75 34.42 -29.14
CA GLY A 54 8.43 33.13 -28.97
C GLY A 54 9.92 33.14 -29.30
N LYS A 55 10.41 34.15 -30.05
CA LYS A 55 11.84 34.32 -30.33
C LYS A 55 12.61 35.02 -29.19
N ASN A 56 11.95 35.81 -28.34
CA ASN A 56 12.62 36.60 -27.31
C ASN A 56 12.77 35.87 -25.96
N TYR A 57 12.17 34.71 -25.78
CA TYR A 57 12.30 33.86 -24.59
C TYR A 57 13.27 32.67 -24.78
N SER A 58 14.22 32.77 -25.72
CA SER A 58 15.21 31.72 -26.01
C SER A 58 16.55 31.94 -25.29
N HIS A 59 16.53 32.25 -24.00
CA HIS A 59 17.67 32.00 -23.12
C HIS A 59 17.22 31.07 -22.01
N GLY A 60 17.32 29.75 -22.24
CA GLY A 60 17.29 28.80 -21.14
C GLY A 60 16.75 27.39 -21.38
N PHE A 61 15.93 27.12 -22.41
CA PHE A 61 15.47 25.75 -22.71
C PHE A 61 15.14 25.61 -24.20
N ARG A 62 15.72 24.60 -24.88
CA ARG A 62 15.47 24.32 -26.31
C ARG A 62 14.07 23.72 -26.51
N SER A 63 13.08 24.55 -26.80
CA SER A 63 11.85 24.12 -27.50
C SER A 63 11.52 25.12 -28.62
N ARG A 64 11.91 24.77 -29.86
CA ARG A 64 11.56 25.55 -31.06
C ARG A 64 10.07 25.33 -31.37
N CYS A 65 9.19 26.19 -30.84
CA CYS A 65 7.79 26.20 -31.27
C CYS A 65 7.69 26.82 -32.68
N HIS A 66 7.42 25.99 -33.68
CA HIS A 66 7.07 26.43 -35.04
C HIS A 66 5.55 26.38 -35.23
N PHE A 67 4.96 27.45 -35.79
CA PHE A 67 3.53 27.56 -36.06
C PHE A 67 3.25 27.60 -37.57
N SER A 68 2.46 26.66 -38.08
CA SER A 68 1.96 26.63 -39.47
C SER A 68 0.49 27.04 -39.54
N CYS A 69 0.08 27.61 -40.68
CA CYS A 69 -1.26 28.12 -40.88
C CYS A 69 -1.90 27.40 -42.08
N GLY A 70 -3.00 26.69 -41.84
CA GLY A 70 -3.75 25.96 -42.87
C GLY A 70 -5.24 26.31 -42.80
N GLY A 71 -5.85 26.57 -43.95
CA GLY A 71 -7.28 26.83 -44.05
C GLY A 71 -7.96 25.83 -44.97
N LYS A 72 -8.74 24.91 -44.39
CA LYS A 72 -10.02 24.32 -44.86
C LYS A 72 -10.29 23.01 -44.11
N GLU A 73 -11.59 22.80 -43.86
CA GLU A 73 -12.25 21.64 -43.25
C GLU A 73 -11.99 21.40 -41.76
N VAL A 74 -13.08 21.37 -40.98
CA VAL A 74 -13.06 20.87 -39.60
C VAL A 74 -12.73 19.39 -39.70
N ASN A 75 -11.43 19.08 -39.60
CA ASN A 75 -10.93 17.72 -39.70
C ASN A 75 -11.63 16.84 -38.67
N ARG A 76 -12.06 15.65 -39.09
CA ARG A 76 -12.64 14.61 -38.22
C ARG A 76 -11.76 14.35 -36.98
N GLU A 77 -10.44 14.46 -37.14
CA GLU A 77 -9.43 14.39 -36.08
C GLU A 77 -9.53 15.51 -35.03
N TYR A 78 -9.92 16.73 -35.39
CA TYR A 78 -10.10 17.84 -34.45
C TYR A 78 -11.35 17.65 -33.58
N LEU A 79 -12.46 17.20 -34.19
CA LEU A 79 -13.68 16.85 -33.47
C LEU A 79 -13.47 15.63 -32.56
N ASP A 80 -12.70 14.64 -33.02
CA ASP A 80 -12.31 13.46 -32.24
C ASP A 80 -11.39 13.83 -31.05
N SER A 81 -10.42 14.72 -31.26
CA SER A 81 -9.57 15.27 -30.21
C SER A 81 -10.36 16.04 -29.14
N LYS A 82 -11.34 16.85 -29.57
CA LYS A 82 -12.20 17.63 -28.66
C LYS A 82 -13.19 16.76 -27.89
N SER A 83 -13.74 15.72 -28.52
CA SER A 83 -14.58 14.71 -27.86
C SER A 83 -13.79 13.93 -26.81
N LYS A 84 -12.58 13.49 -27.15
CA LYS A 84 -11.66 12.82 -26.21
C LYS A 84 -11.30 13.72 -25.01
N PHE A 85 -11.17 15.03 -25.22
CA PHE A 85 -10.90 15.97 -24.13
C PHE A 85 -12.05 16.05 -23.11
N VAL A 86 -13.30 16.16 -23.59
CA VAL A 86 -14.51 16.15 -22.74
C VAL A 86 -14.63 14.84 -21.96
N GLU A 87 -14.39 13.72 -22.65
CA GLU A 87 -14.39 12.39 -22.04
C GLU A 87 -13.29 12.26 -20.97
N ASN A 88 -12.08 12.77 -21.22
CA ASN A 88 -11.00 12.77 -20.25
C ASN A 88 -11.36 13.54 -18.97
N ILE A 89 -11.97 14.73 -19.08
CA ILE A 89 -12.43 15.48 -17.90
C ILE A 89 -13.44 14.64 -17.09
N ARG A 90 -14.36 13.97 -17.78
CA ARG A 90 -15.38 13.13 -17.13
C ARG A 90 -14.74 11.95 -16.37
N ILE A 91 -13.77 11.27 -16.98
CA ILE A 91 -13.00 10.19 -16.33
C ILE A 91 -12.19 10.72 -15.13
N LEU A 92 -11.62 11.93 -15.23
CA LEU A 92 -10.89 12.55 -14.12
C LEU A 92 -11.82 12.87 -12.94
N ILE A 93 -13.06 13.31 -13.18
CA ILE A 93 -14.05 13.52 -12.12
C ILE A 93 -14.38 12.20 -11.43
N ALA A 94 -14.58 11.12 -12.19
CA ALA A 94 -14.82 9.79 -11.63
C ALA A 94 -13.62 9.34 -10.77
N LYS A 95 -12.39 9.50 -11.27
CA LYS A 95 -11.16 9.19 -10.52
C LYS A 95 -11.00 10.04 -9.26
N MET A 96 -11.32 11.33 -9.31
CA MET A 96 -11.30 12.21 -8.14
C MET A 96 -12.26 11.72 -7.06
N ILE A 97 -13.47 11.29 -7.45
CA ILE A 97 -14.45 10.73 -6.50
C ILE A 97 -13.92 9.44 -5.87
N ILE A 98 -13.32 8.56 -6.67
CA ILE A 98 -12.72 7.31 -6.20
C ILE A 98 -11.56 7.61 -5.23
N ILE A 99 -10.52 8.30 -5.71
CA ILE A 99 -9.26 8.56 -4.99
C ILE A 99 -9.53 9.39 -3.74
N GLY A 100 -10.33 10.46 -3.88
CA GLY A 100 -10.70 11.36 -2.79
C GLY A 100 -11.75 10.80 -1.84
N LYS A 101 -12.24 9.57 -2.07
CA LYS A 101 -13.30 8.92 -1.28
C LYS A 101 -14.53 9.82 -1.09
N LEU A 102 -14.89 10.56 -2.14
CA LEU A 102 -15.99 11.52 -2.09
C LEU A 102 -17.33 10.80 -2.31
N PRO A 103 -18.44 11.32 -1.75
CA PRO A 103 -19.77 10.84 -2.08
C PRO A 103 -20.03 10.90 -3.59
N LEU A 104 -20.74 9.92 -4.17
CA LEU A 104 -21.02 9.93 -5.62
C LEU A 104 -21.85 11.15 -6.08
N ASN A 105 -22.65 11.70 -5.17
CA ASN A 105 -23.43 12.91 -5.42
C ASN A 105 -22.58 14.20 -5.34
N PHE A 106 -21.25 14.11 -5.15
CA PHE A 106 -20.32 15.24 -5.11
C PHE A 106 -20.45 16.14 -6.35
N VAL A 107 -20.80 15.59 -7.51
CA VAL A 107 -21.07 16.37 -8.74
C VAL A 107 -22.28 17.32 -8.63
N LYS A 108 -23.10 17.17 -7.58
CA LYS A 108 -24.20 18.09 -7.24
C LYS A 108 -23.78 19.18 -6.26
N ASN A 109 -22.61 19.09 -5.64
CA ASN A 109 -22.11 20.08 -4.70
C ASN A 109 -21.98 21.45 -5.39
N GLU A 110 -22.51 22.49 -4.77
CA GLU A 110 -22.55 23.84 -5.35
C GLU A 110 -21.15 24.44 -5.53
N GLY A 111 -20.25 24.24 -4.57
CA GLY A 111 -18.86 24.68 -4.68
C GLY A 111 -18.14 24.02 -5.84
N PHE A 112 -18.29 22.70 -6.00
CA PHE A 112 -17.74 21.97 -7.14
C PHE A 112 -18.31 22.45 -8.47
N ARG A 113 -19.63 22.72 -8.54
CA ARG A 113 -20.27 23.24 -9.75
C ARG A 113 -19.78 24.63 -10.13
N ARG A 114 -19.64 25.53 -9.17
CA ARG A 114 -19.06 26.87 -9.38
C ARG A 114 -17.62 26.77 -9.87
N PHE A 115 -16.82 25.92 -9.24
CA PHE A 115 -15.45 25.65 -9.68
C PHE A 115 -15.42 25.23 -11.15
N MET A 116 -16.17 24.19 -11.54
CA MET A 116 -16.21 23.70 -12.93
C MET A 116 -16.72 24.76 -13.92
N GLN A 117 -17.68 25.59 -13.51
CA GLN A 117 -18.20 26.69 -14.33
C GLN A 117 -17.17 27.80 -14.56
N GLN A 118 -16.29 28.07 -13.60
CA GLN A 118 -15.28 29.12 -13.70
C GLN A 118 -13.95 28.62 -14.30
N SER A 119 -13.59 27.35 -14.06
CA SER A 119 -12.28 26.82 -14.43
C SER A 119 -12.28 25.97 -15.70
N VAL A 120 -13.38 25.28 -16.02
CA VAL A 120 -13.44 24.34 -17.16
C VAL A 120 -14.30 24.90 -18.28
N ARG A 121 -15.51 25.39 -17.97
CA ARG A 121 -16.47 25.85 -18.99
C ARG A 121 -15.97 26.98 -19.90
N PRO A 122 -15.15 27.96 -19.45
CA PRO A 122 -14.64 29.00 -20.34
C PRO A 122 -13.73 28.45 -21.46
N PHE A 123 -13.02 27.36 -21.18
CA PHE A 123 -12.11 26.72 -22.12
C PHE A 123 -12.76 25.54 -22.86
N CYS A 124 -13.85 24.99 -22.32
CA CYS A 124 -14.60 23.87 -22.87
C CYS A 124 -16.12 24.14 -22.74
N PRO A 125 -16.71 25.02 -23.57
CA PRO A 125 -18.10 25.48 -23.41
C PRO A 125 -19.15 24.37 -23.55
N GLU A 126 -18.83 23.34 -24.34
CA GLU A 126 -19.64 22.13 -24.52
C GLU A 126 -19.59 21.15 -23.34
N PHE A 127 -18.66 21.32 -22.41
CA PHE A 127 -18.57 20.45 -21.25
C PHE A 127 -19.79 20.65 -20.34
N VAL A 128 -20.53 19.57 -20.15
CA VAL A 128 -21.64 19.51 -19.19
C VAL A 128 -21.19 18.69 -18.00
N ILE A 129 -21.34 19.26 -16.80
CA ILE A 129 -21.05 18.54 -15.55
C ILE A 129 -21.85 17.23 -15.54
N PRO A 130 -21.20 16.07 -15.37
CA PRO A 130 -21.85 14.78 -15.52
C PRO A 130 -22.92 14.58 -14.44
N SER A 131 -24.00 13.87 -14.81
CA SER A 131 -25.00 13.42 -13.86
C SER A 131 -24.46 12.28 -12.99
N LEU A 132 -25.10 12.02 -11.85
CA LEU A 132 -24.76 10.88 -10.98
C LEU A 132 -24.74 9.56 -11.78
N ALA A 133 -25.75 9.32 -12.62
CA ALA A 133 -25.83 8.12 -13.45
C ALA A 133 -24.67 8.01 -14.46
N THR A 134 -24.21 9.14 -14.98
CA THR A 134 -23.07 9.17 -15.90
C THR A 134 -21.78 8.83 -15.17
N VAL A 135 -21.53 9.48 -14.02
CA VAL A 135 -20.37 9.18 -13.16
C VAL A 135 -20.35 7.72 -12.73
N THR A 136 -21.49 7.16 -12.30
CA THR A 136 -21.57 5.75 -11.93
C THR A 136 -21.20 4.83 -13.10
N ARG A 137 -21.64 5.15 -14.33
CA ARG A 137 -21.27 4.38 -15.52
C ARG A 137 -19.76 4.46 -15.80
N ASP A 138 -19.19 5.65 -15.71
CA ASP A 138 -17.74 5.85 -15.90
C ASP A 138 -16.93 5.08 -14.85
N ILE A 139 -17.36 5.10 -13.58
CA ILE A 139 -16.73 4.30 -12.50
C ILE A 139 -16.76 2.80 -12.84
N LEU A 140 -17.90 2.28 -13.30
CA LEU A 140 -18.02 0.87 -13.69
C LEU A 140 -17.14 0.52 -14.90
N GLU A 141 -16.98 1.45 -15.85
CA GLU A 141 -16.10 1.26 -17.00
C GLU A 141 -14.62 1.25 -16.59
N ILE A 142 -14.22 2.18 -15.72
CA ILE A 142 -12.88 2.18 -15.11
C ILE A 142 -12.65 0.84 -14.39
N TYR A 143 -13.60 0.36 -13.58
CA TYR A 143 -13.49 -0.94 -12.92
C TYR A 143 -13.27 -2.10 -13.90
N LYS A 144 -14.07 -2.18 -14.97
CA LYS A 144 -13.92 -3.23 -15.98
C LYS A 144 -12.54 -3.19 -16.63
N ARG A 145 -12.06 -1.99 -16.99
CA ARG A 145 -10.74 -1.78 -17.59
C ARG A 145 -9.62 -2.18 -16.63
N GLU A 146 -9.62 -1.67 -15.41
CA GLU A 146 -8.59 -1.97 -14.41
C GLU A 146 -8.60 -3.46 -14.05
N LYS A 147 -9.79 -4.07 -13.87
CA LYS A 147 -9.94 -5.51 -13.62
C LYS A 147 -9.33 -6.35 -14.75
N ALA A 148 -9.53 -5.96 -16.01
CA ALA A 148 -8.91 -6.64 -17.14
C ALA A 148 -7.38 -6.56 -17.06
N LEU A 149 -6.81 -5.38 -16.77
CA LEU A 149 -5.37 -5.20 -16.62
C LEU A 149 -4.77 -6.04 -15.48
N MET A 150 -5.46 -6.16 -14.33
CA MET A 150 -4.97 -7.05 -13.27
C MET A 150 -5.10 -8.52 -13.63
N ARG A 151 -6.14 -8.93 -14.35
CA ARG A 151 -6.25 -10.32 -14.82
C ARG A 151 -5.11 -10.65 -15.78
N THR A 152 -4.70 -9.74 -16.65
CA THR A 152 -3.51 -9.97 -17.49
C THR A 152 -2.24 -10.10 -16.66
N MET A 153 -2.10 -9.36 -15.54
CA MET A 153 -0.94 -9.51 -14.66
C MET A 153 -0.93 -10.83 -13.89
N ILE A 154 -2.09 -11.33 -13.46
CA ILE A 154 -2.20 -12.53 -12.62
C ILE A 154 -2.22 -13.81 -13.48
N VAL A 155 -3.06 -13.82 -14.52
CA VAL A 155 -3.40 -15.04 -15.28
C VAL A 155 -2.44 -15.25 -16.45
N ASP A 156 -2.18 -14.21 -17.26
CA ASP A 156 -1.35 -14.37 -18.46
C ASP A 156 0.12 -14.64 -18.10
N GLN A 157 0.53 -14.28 -16.89
CA GLN A 157 1.87 -14.56 -16.35
C GLN A 157 1.95 -15.90 -15.59
N ASN A 158 0.87 -16.69 -15.60
CA ASN A 158 0.73 -17.94 -14.85
C ASN A 158 1.23 -17.84 -13.40
N SER A 159 1.04 -16.67 -12.77
CA SER A 159 1.64 -16.35 -11.48
C SER A 159 0.89 -17.03 -10.35
N THR A 160 1.62 -17.58 -9.39
CA THR A 160 1.03 -18.04 -8.14
C THR A 160 0.71 -16.82 -7.27
N VAL A 161 -0.45 -16.83 -6.63
CA VAL A 161 -0.92 -15.71 -5.81
C VAL A 161 -1.02 -16.14 -4.35
N SER A 162 -0.56 -15.28 -3.44
CA SER A 162 -0.90 -15.39 -2.02
C SER A 162 -2.13 -14.54 -1.71
N LEU A 163 -3.03 -15.07 -0.89
CA LEU A 163 -4.29 -14.44 -0.57
C LEU A 163 -4.36 -14.06 0.89
N THR A 164 -5.20 -13.08 1.17
CA THR A 164 -5.47 -12.59 2.52
C THR A 164 -6.98 -12.51 2.66
N VAL A 165 -7.55 -13.23 3.63
CA VAL A 165 -8.98 -13.23 3.92
C VAL A 165 -9.21 -12.46 5.21
N ASN A 166 -10.04 -11.43 5.13
CA ASN A 166 -10.48 -10.70 6.30
C ASN A 166 -12.01 -10.76 6.37
N THR A 167 -12.54 -11.14 7.53
CA THR A 167 -13.98 -11.16 7.76
C THR A 167 -14.32 -10.36 9.01
N TRP A 168 -15.47 -9.71 9.01
CA TRP A 168 -15.94 -8.97 10.18
C TRP A 168 -17.46 -8.79 10.13
N THR A 169 -18.03 -8.50 11.28
CA THR A 169 -19.41 -8.04 11.43
C THR A 169 -19.38 -6.52 11.63
N SER A 170 -20.16 -5.79 10.83
CA SER A 170 -20.33 -4.35 10.98
C SER A 170 -21.25 -4.01 12.16
N ASP A 171 -21.29 -2.74 12.57
CA ASP A 171 -22.19 -2.24 13.63
C ASP A 171 -23.70 -2.39 13.31
N GLN A 172 -24.02 -2.74 12.06
CA GLN A 172 -25.38 -3.01 11.59
C GLN A 172 -25.68 -4.53 11.54
N ASP A 173 -24.89 -5.35 12.22
CA ASP A 173 -24.97 -6.82 12.23
C ASP A 173 -24.82 -7.50 10.84
N MET A 174 -24.25 -6.77 9.87
CA MET A 174 -23.96 -7.30 8.54
C MET A 174 -22.55 -7.90 8.48
N ASN A 175 -22.44 -9.10 7.92
CA ASN A 175 -21.16 -9.80 7.78
C ASN A 175 -20.50 -9.50 6.44
N TYR A 176 -19.21 -9.20 6.45
CA TYR A 176 -18.43 -8.89 5.26
C TYR A 176 -17.20 -9.80 5.14
N ILE A 177 -16.78 -10.01 3.90
CA ILE A 177 -15.52 -10.66 3.53
C ILE A 177 -14.76 -9.78 2.54
N VAL A 178 -13.46 -9.68 2.74
CA VAL A 178 -12.52 -9.08 1.79
C VAL A 178 -11.43 -10.08 1.45
N LEU A 179 -11.20 -10.23 0.15
CA LEU A 179 -10.13 -11.03 -0.42
C LEU A 179 -9.15 -10.12 -1.10
N THR A 180 -7.89 -10.20 -0.69
CA THR A 180 -6.79 -9.44 -1.29
C THR A 180 -5.76 -10.39 -1.86
N GLY A 181 -5.37 -10.20 -3.11
CA GLY A 181 -4.27 -10.90 -3.76
C GLY A 181 -2.96 -10.16 -3.58
N HIS A 182 -1.92 -10.92 -3.29
CA HIS A 182 -0.56 -10.47 -3.04
C HIS A 182 0.39 -11.24 -3.96
N PHE A 183 1.15 -10.50 -4.75
CA PHE A 183 2.13 -11.03 -5.68
C PHE A 183 3.16 -9.94 -6.01
N ILE A 184 4.35 -10.32 -6.44
CA ILE A 184 5.30 -9.37 -7.03
C ILE A 184 5.23 -9.54 -8.55
N ASN A 185 5.05 -8.44 -9.28
CA ASN A 185 4.94 -8.50 -10.75
C ASN A 185 6.32 -8.64 -11.42
N LEU A 186 6.35 -8.83 -12.74
CA LEU A 186 7.60 -8.90 -13.53
C LEU A 186 8.49 -7.65 -13.41
N GLY A 187 7.91 -6.50 -13.04
CA GLY A 187 8.63 -5.27 -12.74
C GLY A 187 9.21 -5.21 -11.33
N TRP A 188 9.20 -6.32 -10.58
CA TRP A 188 9.65 -6.43 -9.19
C TRP A 188 8.98 -5.43 -8.25
N LYS A 189 7.71 -5.11 -8.51
CA LYS A 189 6.87 -4.29 -7.64
C LYS A 189 5.84 -5.14 -6.94
N ILE A 190 5.80 -5.04 -5.61
CA ILE A 190 4.77 -5.66 -4.78
C ILE A 190 3.41 -5.15 -5.23
N GLN A 191 2.50 -6.08 -5.51
CA GLN A 191 1.10 -5.83 -5.81
C GLN A 191 0.27 -6.37 -4.67
N ARG A 192 -0.57 -5.50 -4.12
CA ARG A 192 -1.57 -5.84 -3.10
C ARG A 192 -2.92 -5.33 -3.57
N ARG A 193 -3.74 -6.22 -4.12
CA ARG A 193 -4.96 -5.87 -4.83
C ARG A 193 -6.18 -6.52 -4.21
N ILE A 194 -7.16 -5.71 -3.79
CA ILE A 194 -8.47 -6.21 -3.36
C ILE A 194 -9.11 -6.85 -4.59
N LEU A 195 -9.40 -8.15 -4.50
CA LEU A 195 -10.03 -8.92 -5.56
C LEU A 195 -11.55 -8.87 -5.40
N ASN A 196 -12.02 -9.07 -4.16
CA ASN A 196 -13.43 -9.09 -3.81
C ASN A 196 -13.66 -8.36 -2.47
N PHE A 197 -14.77 -7.63 -2.37
CA PHE A 197 -15.33 -7.07 -1.14
C PHE A 197 -16.83 -7.35 -1.18
N ARG A 198 -17.33 -8.23 -0.30
CA ARG A 198 -18.72 -8.70 -0.35
C ARG A 198 -19.35 -8.83 1.01
N GLN A 199 -20.66 -8.63 1.03
CA GLN A 199 -21.48 -9.08 2.14
C GLN A 199 -21.71 -10.59 2.04
N ILE A 200 -21.67 -11.29 3.16
CA ILE A 200 -21.91 -12.72 3.28
C ILE A 200 -22.99 -13.01 4.31
N GLU A 201 -23.61 -14.18 4.22
CA GLU A 201 -24.72 -14.55 5.09
C GLU A 201 -24.26 -14.78 6.54
N ASN A 202 -23.08 -15.39 6.73
CA ASN A 202 -22.53 -15.74 8.04
C ASN A 202 -21.02 -15.97 7.96
N LEU A 203 -20.35 -15.94 9.12
CA LEU A 203 -18.91 -16.14 9.26
C LEU A 203 -18.51 -17.61 9.49
N ARG A 204 -19.33 -18.59 9.06
CA ARG A 204 -18.98 -20.01 9.16
C ARG A 204 -17.91 -20.36 8.12
N GLY A 205 -17.00 -21.26 8.49
CA GLY A 205 -15.86 -21.63 7.65
C GLY A 205 -16.24 -22.13 6.26
N GLU A 206 -17.31 -22.91 6.12
CA GLU A 206 -17.79 -23.35 4.80
C GLU A 206 -18.25 -22.18 3.92
N THR A 207 -18.92 -21.18 4.51
CA THR A 207 -19.37 -19.98 3.79
C THR A 207 -18.17 -19.19 3.31
N ILE A 208 -17.18 -18.99 4.18
CA ILE A 208 -15.91 -18.34 3.86
C ILE A 208 -15.20 -19.09 2.72
N GLY A 209 -15.01 -20.41 2.85
CA GLY A 209 -14.36 -21.25 1.85
C GLY A 209 -15.04 -21.20 0.48
N ARG A 210 -16.38 -21.26 0.44
CA ARG A 210 -17.16 -21.11 -0.82
C ARG A 210 -16.95 -19.75 -1.47
N GLU A 211 -16.90 -18.67 -0.69
CA GLU A 211 -16.67 -17.33 -1.25
C GLU A 211 -15.24 -17.16 -1.78
N VAL A 212 -14.24 -17.75 -1.11
CA VAL A 212 -12.87 -17.79 -1.65
C VAL A 212 -12.83 -18.58 -2.96
N GLU A 213 -13.44 -19.76 -3.02
CA GLU A 213 -13.54 -20.57 -4.24
C GLU A 213 -14.20 -19.79 -5.39
N LYS A 214 -15.32 -19.11 -5.13
CA LYS A 214 -16.00 -18.28 -6.13
C LYS A 214 -15.09 -17.17 -6.64
N CYS A 215 -14.34 -16.51 -5.76
CA CYS A 215 -13.38 -15.47 -6.13
C CYS A 215 -12.30 -16.04 -7.05
N LEU A 216 -11.66 -17.15 -6.67
CA LEU A 216 -10.62 -17.80 -7.47
C LEU A 216 -11.10 -18.12 -8.89
N LYS A 217 -12.30 -18.72 -9.00
CA LYS A 217 -12.95 -19.01 -10.29
C LYS A 217 -13.25 -17.74 -11.09
N GLN A 218 -13.80 -16.71 -10.44
CA GLN A 218 -14.13 -15.43 -11.09
C GLN A 218 -12.91 -14.69 -11.61
N TRP A 219 -11.75 -14.83 -10.96
CA TRP A 219 -10.50 -14.23 -11.37
C TRP A 219 -9.66 -15.12 -12.30
N SER A 220 -10.05 -16.39 -12.46
CA SER A 220 -9.31 -17.41 -13.21
C SER A 220 -7.93 -17.70 -12.62
N ILE A 221 -7.81 -17.59 -11.29
CA ILE A 221 -6.60 -17.92 -10.54
C ILE A 221 -6.52 -19.44 -10.42
N LYS A 222 -5.42 -20.03 -10.90
CA LYS A 222 -5.19 -21.48 -10.88
C LYS A 222 -4.35 -21.91 -9.69
N ASN A 223 -3.32 -21.13 -9.36
CA ASN A 223 -2.29 -21.49 -8.39
C ASN A 223 -2.32 -20.55 -7.19
N ILE A 224 -2.32 -21.12 -5.99
CA ILE A 224 -2.28 -20.40 -4.72
C ILE A 224 -1.10 -20.91 -3.91
N LEU A 225 -0.30 -19.97 -3.40
CA LEU A 225 0.81 -20.29 -2.52
C LEU A 225 0.35 -20.34 -1.06
N THR A 226 -0.27 -19.25 -0.59
CA THR A 226 -0.75 -19.15 0.79
C THR A 226 -2.11 -18.44 0.89
N LEU A 227 -2.81 -18.71 1.97
CA LEU A 227 -4.00 -18.04 2.46
C LEU A 227 -3.72 -17.54 3.88
N THR A 228 -3.60 -16.23 4.03
CA THR A 228 -3.41 -15.59 5.32
C THR A 228 -4.75 -15.20 5.91
N VAL A 229 -5.04 -15.69 7.10
CA VAL A 229 -6.31 -15.52 7.81
C VAL A 229 -6.07 -15.08 9.25
N ASP A 230 -7.07 -14.47 9.89
CA ASP A 230 -6.99 -14.26 11.34
C ASP A 230 -7.10 -15.59 12.11
N ASN A 231 -6.93 -15.53 13.43
CA ASN A 231 -6.87 -16.74 14.26
C ASN A 231 -8.26 -17.22 14.70
N ALA A 232 -9.34 -16.83 14.01
CA ALA A 232 -10.66 -17.33 14.30
C ALA A 232 -10.78 -18.83 13.95
N PRO A 233 -11.39 -19.67 14.81
CA PRO A 233 -11.53 -21.11 14.56
C PRO A 233 -12.28 -21.45 13.27
N SER A 234 -13.22 -20.59 12.84
CA SER A 234 -13.97 -20.79 11.59
C SER A 234 -13.06 -20.83 10.35
N ASN A 235 -11.90 -20.17 10.38
CA ASN A 235 -10.98 -20.18 9.25
C ASN A 235 -10.30 -21.53 9.04
N ASP A 236 -10.16 -22.35 10.09
CA ASP A 236 -9.56 -23.68 9.97
C ASP A 236 -10.44 -24.58 9.10
N THR A 237 -11.75 -24.51 9.31
CA THR A 237 -12.74 -25.17 8.44
C THR A 237 -12.73 -24.61 7.02
N ALA A 238 -12.56 -23.29 6.85
CA ALA A 238 -12.47 -22.66 5.53
C ALA A 238 -11.24 -23.13 4.75
N ILE A 239 -10.09 -23.26 5.43
CA ILE A 239 -8.84 -23.74 4.84
C ILE A 239 -8.97 -25.20 4.45
N SER A 240 -9.48 -26.06 5.35
CA SER A 240 -9.71 -27.48 5.05
C SER A 240 -10.62 -27.65 3.83
N TYR A 241 -11.70 -26.87 3.74
CA TYR A 241 -12.58 -26.84 2.57
C TYR A 241 -11.81 -26.52 1.27
N LEU A 242 -10.92 -25.53 1.31
CA LEU A 242 -10.15 -25.10 0.13
C LEU A 242 -9.08 -26.11 -0.27
N VAL A 243 -8.37 -26.70 0.69
CA VAL A 243 -7.38 -27.76 0.43
C VAL A 243 -8.03 -28.93 -0.31
N ASP A 244 -9.22 -29.34 0.11
CA ASP A 244 -9.92 -30.44 -0.56
C ASP A 244 -10.39 -30.11 -1.97
N ARG A 245 -10.77 -28.85 -2.23
CA ARG A 245 -11.32 -28.41 -3.53
C ARG A 245 -10.25 -28.00 -4.55
N PHE A 246 -9.09 -27.55 -4.10
CA PHE A 246 -8.03 -26.99 -4.93
C PHE A 246 -6.73 -27.81 -4.93
N LYS A 247 -6.76 -29.12 -4.63
CA LYS A 247 -5.57 -29.99 -4.55
C LYS A 247 -4.54 -29.78 -5.67
N ASN A 248 -4.99 -29.64 -6.92
CA ASN A 248 -4.09 -29.49 -8.08
C ASN A 248 -3.59 -28.06 -8.33
N GLY A 249 -4.05 -27.09 -7.54
CA GLY A 249 -3.69 -25.66 -7.64
C GLY A 249 -2.95 -25.15 -6.41
N LEU A 250 -2.47 -26.03 -5.54
CA LEU A 250 -1.72 -25.68 -4.33
C LEU A 250 -0.26 -26.10 -4.48
N VAL A 251 0.63 -25.18 -4.15
CA VAL A 251 2.08 -25.44 -4.11
C VAL A 251 2.42 -26.36 -2.93
N LEU A 252 3.33 -27.31 -3.11
CA LEU A 252 3.71 -28.31 -2.09
C LEU A 252 2.50 -29.06 -1.49
N ASP A 253 1.55 -29.45 -2.32
CA ASP A 253 0.30 -30.13 -1.93
C ASP A 253 -0.55 -29.38 -0.89
N GLY A 254 -0.32 -28.07 -0.72
CA GLY A 254 -1.02 -27.24 0.26
C GLY A 254 -0.51 -27.37 1.70
N ASN A 255 0.60 -28.06 1.94
CA ASN A 255 1.18 -28.25 3.28
C ASN A 255 1.44 -26.94 4.03
N PHE A 256 1.69 -25.85 3.30
CA PHE A 256 1.97 -24.52 3.84
C PHE A 256 0.95 -23.47 3.42
N VAL A 257 -0.25 -23.88 3.00
CA VAL A 257 -1.27 -22.94 2.53
C VAL A 257 -1.73 -22.01 3.65
N ASN A 258 -1.82 -22.48 4.90
CA ASN A 258 -2.29 -21.65 6.01
C ASN A 258 -1.18 -20.75 6.57
N VAL A 259 -1.39 -19.44 6.52
CA VAL A 259 -0.57 -18.47 7.26
C VAL A 259 -1.46 -17.76 8.28
N ARG A 260 -1.09 -17.83 9.56
CA ARG A 260 -1.78 -17.06 10.60
C ARG A 260 -1.36 -15.59 10.55
N CYS A 261 -2.31 -14.68 10.70
CA CYS A 261 -2.03 -13.25 10.77
C CYS A 261 -1.18 -12.90 12.01
N CYS A 262 0.09 -12.55 11.80
CA CYS A 262 1.03 -12.22 12.88
C CYS A 262 0.57 -10.98 13.66
N ALA A 263 0.05 -9.96 12.98
CA ALA A 263 -0.47 -8.76 13.65
C ALA A 263 -1.68 -9.08 14.54
N HIS A 264 -2.53 -10.03 14.15
CA HIS A 264 -3.62 -10.51 14.99
C HIS A 264 -3.11 -11.34 16.17
N ILE A 265 -2.07 -12.17 16.00
CA ILE A 265 -1.43 -12.88 17.11
C ILE A 265 -0.88 -11.88 18.14
N LEU A 266 -0.18 -10.84 17.70
CA LEU A 266 0.31 -9.79 18.59
C LEU A 266 -0.83 -9.10 19.35
N LYS A 267 -1.92 -8.77 18.64
CA LYS A 267 -3.14 -8.24 19.28
C LYS A 267 -3.66 -9.20 20.36
N LEU A 268 -3.77 -10.49 20.07
CA LEU A 268 -4.28 -11.47 21.04
C LEU A 268 -3.39 -11.57 22.28
N ILE A 269 -2.06 -11.58 22.11
CA ILE A 269 -1.11 -11.61 23.22
C ILE A 269 -1.28 -10.35 24.09
N VAL A 270 -1.34 -9.17 23.48
CA VAL A 270 -1.44 -7.90 24.23
C VAL A 270 -2.81 -7.72 24.89
N CYS A 271 -3.91 -8.03 24.20
CA CYS A 271 -5.25 -7.92 24.76
C CYS A 271 -5.41 -8.78 26.02
N ASP A 272 -4.89 -10.01 26.00
CA ASP A 272 -4.96 -10.92 27.13
C ASP A 272 -4.21 -10.36 28.35
N VAL A 273 -3.03 -9.76 28.12
CA VAL A 273 -2.28 -9.09 29.19
C VAL A 273 -3.01 -7.86 29.69
N MET A 274 -3.54 -7.02 28.79
CA MET A 274 -4.27 -5.81 29.19
C MET A 274 -5.51 -6.12 30.02
N GLU A 275 -6.15 -7.28 29.83
CA GLU A 275 -7.29 -7.72 30.63
C GLU A 275 -6.93 -7.89 32.12
N ASP A 276 -5.74 -8.42 32.42
CA ASP A 276 -5.23 -8.52 33.80
C ASP A 276 -5.04 -7.14 34.46
N PHE A 277 -4.84 -6.09 33.66
CA PHE A 277 -4.70 -4.71 34.12
C PHE A 277 -5.98 -3.88 33.89
N HIS A 278 -7.13 -4.51 33.61
CA HIS A 278 -8.37 -3.81 33.25
C HIS A 278 -8.72 -2.75 34.29
N GLU A 279 -8.67 -3.05 35.59
CA GLU A 279 -9.03 -2.10 36.65
C GLU A 279 -8.16 -0.83 36.59
N LEU A 280 -6.84 -1.00 36.50
CA LEU A 280 -5.88 0.11 36.39
C LEU A 280 -6.08 0.92 35.10
N ILE A 281 -6.30 0.25 33.97
CA ILE A 281 -6.59 0.90 32.70
C ILE A 281 -7.92 1.69 32.80
N SER A 282 -8.91 1.15 33.51
CA SER A 282 -10.20 1.82 33.74
C SER A 282 -10.03 3.11 34.55
N LYS A 283 -9.20 3.09 35.58
CA LYS A 283 -8.86 4.29 36.36
C LYS A 283 -8.24 5.40 35.51
N VAL A 284 -7.24 5.05 34.69
CA VAL A 284 -6.63 6.02 33.75
C VAL A 284 -7.67 6.56 32.77
N ARG A 285 -8.51 5.68 32.24
CA ARG A 285 -9.60 6.06 31.33
C ARG A 285 -10.58 7.04 31.99
N ASN A 286 -10.93 6.82 33.25
CA ASN A 286 -11.80 7.74 34.00
C ASN A 286 -11.15 9.11 34.18
N ALA A 287 -9.86 9.15 34.55
CA ALA A 287 -9.11 10.39 34.67
C ALA A 287 -9.07 11.18 33.34
N VAL A 288 -8.77 10.51 32.23
CA VAL A 288 -8.77 11.12 30.89
C VAL A 288 -10.18 11.55 30.48
N ARG A 289 -11.20 10.74 30.74
CA ARG A 289 -12.60 11.07 30.43
C ARG A 289 -13.06 12.30 31.19
N PHE A 290 -12.70 12.44 32.47
CA PHE A 290 -13.02 13.62 33.27
C PHE A 290 -12.47 14.89 32.61
N VAL A 291 -11.18 14.92 32.32
CA VAL A 291 -10.52 16.09 31.69
C VAL A 291 -11.14 16.42 30.34
N ARG A 292 -11.50 15.41 29.54
CA ARG A 292 -12.07 15.59 28.20
C ARG A 292 -13.57 15.84 28.17
N SER A 293 -14.26 15.75 29.30
CA SER A 293 -15.73 15.87 29.36
C SER A 293 -16.26 17.27 29.06
N SER A 294 -15.44 18.32 29.20
CA SER A 294 -15.80 19.68 28.81
C SER A 294 -14.58 20.55 28.48
N PRO A 295 -14.73 21.60 27.65
CA PRO A 295 -13.64 22.55 27.38
C PRO A 295 -13.13 23.23 28.65
N THR A 296 -13.98 23.46 29.65
CA THR A 296 -13.60 24.10 30.92
C THR A 296 -12.67 23.20 31.74
N ARG A 297 -13.01 21.91 31.88
CA ARG A 297 -12.16 20.93 32.56
C ARG A 297 -10.83 20.74 31.84
N TYR A 298 -10.87 20.73 30.50
CA TYR A 298 -9.67 20.65 29.70
C TYR A 298 -8.73 21.85 29.95
N ARG A 299 -9.25 23.09 29.93
CA ARG A 299 -8.46 24.30 30.27
C ARG A 299 -7.89 24.27 31.69
N SER A 300 -8.67 23.76 32.65
CA SER A 300 -8.19 23.60 34.03
C SER A 300 -7.00 22.64 34.09
N PHE A 301 -7.04 21.56 33.32
CA PHE A 301 -5.94 20.61 33.20
C PHE A 301 -4.74 21.20 32.45
N GLU A 302 -4.95 21.97 31.37
CA GLU A 302 -3.88 22.70 30.67
C GLU A 302 -3.12 23.62 31.64
N LYS A 303 -3.84 24.32 32.53
CA LYS A 303 -3.20 25.12 33.58
C LYS A 303 -2.35 24.26 34.53
N CYS A 304 -2.80 23.05 34.89
CA CYS A 304 -2.02 22.12 35.70
C CYS A 304 -0.74 21.66 34.98
N ILE A 305 -0.81 21.42 33.66
CA ILE A 305 0.34 21.08 32.81
C ILE A 305 1.37 22.20 32.81
N GLU A 306 0.92 23.45 32.62
CA GLU A 306 1.78 24.64 32.64
C GLU A 306 2.46 24.81 34.00
N GLU A 307 1.72 24.70 35.10
CA GLU A 307 2.26 24.88 36.44
C GLU A 307 3.24 23.75 36.86
N GLU A 308 3.12 22.55 36.27
CA GLU A 308 4.06 21.44 36.44
C GLU A 308 5.24 21.46 35.44
N ASN A 309 5.27 22.45 34.52
CA ASN A 309 6.28 22.57 33.45
C ASN A 309 6.37 21.32 32.56
N LEU A 310 5.24 20.69 32.26
CA LEU A 310 5.19 19.51 31.38
C LEU A 310 5.13 19.93 29.91
N SER A 311 5.67 19.09 29.01
CA SER A 311 5.61 19.35 27.57
C SER A 311 4.17 19.33 27.05
N ASN A 312 3.82 20.25 26.14
CA ASN A 312 2.51 20.31 25.46
C ASN A 312 2.26 19.06 24.58
N ASN A 313 1.77 17.99 25.20
CA ASN A 313 1.15 16.85 24.55
C ASN A 313 -0.34 16.81 24.88
N PHE A 314 -1.14 16.12 24.07
CA PHE A 314 -2.58 16.00 24.28
C PHE A 314 -2.93 14.64 24.87
N VAL A 315 -3.78 14.61 25.91
CA VAL A 315 -4.40 13.37 26.37
C VAL A 315 -5.54 12.96 25.43
N CYS A 316 -5.60 11.69 25.03
CA CYS A 316 -6.64 11.14 24.16
C CYS A 316 -7.42 10.05 24.87
N LEU A 317 -8.73 10.03 24.70
CA LEU A 317 -9.58 8.94 25.21
C LEU A 317 -9.49 7.76 24.25
N ASP A 318 -9.39 6.55 24.80
CA ASP A 318 -9.32 5.33 24.01
C ASP A 318 -10.68 4.91 23.43
N VAL A 319 -10.61 3.92 22.54
CA VAL A 319 -11.74 3.09 22.15
C VAL A 319 -11.46 1.71 22.76
N PRO A 320 -12.18 1.29 23.83
CA PRO A 320 -11.81 0.11 24.62
C PRO A 320 -11.67 -1.20 23.82
N THR A 321 -12.35 -1.30 22.67
CA THR A 321 -12.27 -2.47 21.77
C THR A 321 -11.01 -2.50 20.90
N GLN A 322 -10.18 -1.46 20.95
CA GLN A 322 -8.97 -1.26 20.14
C GLN A 322 -7.75 -1.05 21.04
N TRP A 323 -7.00 -2.13 21.28
CA TRP A 323 -5.85 -2.16 22.19
C TRP A 323 -4.76 -1.14 21.84
N ASP A 324 -4.60 -0.82 20.56
CA ASP A 324 -3.66 0.16 20.05
C ASP A 324 -4.06 1.60 20.46
N ASN A 325 -5.36 1.92 20.44
CA ASN A 325 -5.89 3.16 21.00
C ASN A 325 -5.70 3.21 22.53
N THR A 326 -5.96 2.11 23.23
CA THR A 326 -5.75 2.00 24.68
C THR A 326 -4.28 2.21 25.02
N TYR A 327 -3.35 1.60 24.28
CA TYR A 327 -1.91 1.83 24.46
C TYR A 327 -1.54 3.31 24.29
N VAL A 328 -2.03 3.98 23.25
CA VAL A 328 -1.75 5.40 23.01
C VAL A 328 -2.32 6.29 24.12
N MET A 329 -3.50 5.96 24.66
CA MET A 329 -4.05 6.65 25.84
C MET A 329 -3.12 6.50 27.04
N LEU A 330 -2.67 5.28 27.35
CA LEU A 330 -1.79 5.02 28.49
C LEU A 330 -0.42 5.70 28.33
N GLU A 331 0.22 5.55 27.17
CA GLU A 331 1.52 6.17 26.85
C GLU A 331 1.47 7.71 26.90
N SER A 332 0.31 8.30 26.58
CA SER A 332 0.11 9.72 26.73
C SER A 332 -0.18 10.12 28.17
N ALA A 333 -1.07 9.41 28.86
CA ALA A 333 -1.57 9.80 30.18
C ALA A 333 -0.50 9.68 31.26
N GLU A 334 0.40 8.68 31.19
CA GLU A 334 1.45 8.49 32.19
C GLU A 334 2.46 9.64 32.26
N LYS A 335 2.61 10.41 31.18
CA LYS A 335 3.44 11.63 31.14
C LYS A 335 2.83 12.80 31.90
N PHE A 336 1.53 12.70 32.23
CA PHE A 336 0.76 13.74 32.89
C PHE A 336 0.35 13.38 34.32
N GLU A 337 0.95 12.35 34.92
CA GLU A 337 0.74 11.95 36.32
C GLU A 337 0.67 13.16 37.27
N LYS A 338 1.70 14.01 37.28
CA LYS A 338 1.76 15.20 38.15
C LYS A 338 0.65 16.22 37.87
N ALA A 339 0.25 16.38 36.60
CA ALA A 339 -0.86 17.27 36.25
C ALA A 339 -2.21 16.73 36.73
N PHE A 340 -2.40 15.40 36.71
CA PHE A 340 -3.60 14.77 37.30
C PHE A 340 -3.61 14.90 38.82
N GLU A 341 -2.47 14.69 39.50
CA GLU A 341 -2.35 14.90 40.95
C GLU A 341 -2.69 16.35 41.33
N ARG A 342 -2.13 17.32 40.59
CA ARG A 342 -2.42 18.75 40.79
C ARG A 342 -3.87 19.10 40.48
N LEU A 343 -4.48 18.50 39.47
CA LEU A 343 -5.90 18.71 39.17
C LEU A 343 -6.79 18.29 40.34
N GLY A 344 -6.44 17.20 41.04
CA GLY A 344 -7.16 16.76 42.25
C GLY A 344 -7.10 17.77 43.40
N ILE A 345 -6.06 18.61 43.45
CA ILE A 345 -5.96 19.72 44.43
C ILE A 345 -6.87 20.88 44.03
N HIS A 346 -6.94 21.21 42.74
CA HIS A 346 -7.71 22.35 42.22
C HIS A 346 -9.21 22.06 42.07
N ASP A 347 -9.59 20.82 41.73
CA ASP A 347 -10.96 20.39 41.52
C ASP A 347 -11.24 19.09 42.29
N THR A 348 -11.82 19.22 43.48
CA THR A 348 -12.15 18.07 44.33
C THR A 348 -13.22 17.16 43.71
N THR A 349 -13.96 17.61 42.68
CA THR A 349 -14.89 16.74 41.95
C THR A 349 -14.16 15.69 41.13
N PHE A 350 -12.91 15.93 40.76
CA PHE A 350 -12.03 14.94 40.13
C PHE A 350 -11.76 13.75 41.07
N LEU A 351 -11.65 14.00 42.38
CA LEU A 351 -11.38 12.97 43.40
C LEU A 351 -12.59 12.07 43.67
N ASN A 352 -13.78 12.42 43.17
CA ASN A 352 -14.96 11.56 43.26
C ASN A 352 -14.97 10.46 42.18
N GLU A 353 -14.10 10.58 41.17
CA GLU A 353 -13.92 9.57 40.13
C GLU A 353 -12.96 8.47 40.64
N ASP A 354 -13.12 7.24 40.12
CA ASP A 354 -12.15 6.17 40.35
C ASP A 354 -10.91 6.41 39.47
N ILE A 355 -9.88 7.04 40.06
CA ILE A 355 -8.65 7.52 39.39
C ILE A 355 -7.40 6.78 39.88
N PRO A 356 -6.27 6.82 39.13
CA PRO A 356 -5.05 6.14 39.54
C PRO A 356 -4.43 6.77 40.79
N ALA A 357 -3.99 5.94 41.74
CA ALA A 357 -3.14 6.36 42.85
C ALA A 357 -1.67 6.51 42.41
N SER A 358 -0.82 7.14 43.23
CA SER A 358 0.61 7.33 42.87
C SER A 358 1.34 6.01 42.57
N GLY A 359 1.03 4.91 43.29
CA GLY A 359 1.59 3.58 43.00
C GLY A 359 1.05 2.93 41.72
N ASP A 360 -0.17 3.29 41.29
CA ASP A 360 -0.78 2.76 40.07
C ASP A 360 0.01 3.23 38.83
N TRP A 361 0.52 4.47 38.85
CA TRP A 361 1.30 5.04 37.75
C TRP A 361 2.62 4.31 37.48
N GLU A 362 3.29 3.78 38.52
CA GLU A 362 4.50 2.97 38.36
C GLU A 362 4.21 1.65 37.61
N VAL A 363 3.09 1.01 37.92
CA VAL A 363 2.62 -0.20 37.25
C VAL A 363 2.24 0.11 35.80
N ILE A 364 1.51 1.20 35.56
CA ILE A 364 1.13 1.65 34.21
C ILE A 364 2.36 1.93 33.36
N ARG A 365 3.36 2.62 33.91
CA ARG A 365 4.62 2.92 33.21
C ARG A 365 5.37 1.65 32.81
N THR A 366 5.42 0.68 33.72
CA THR A 366 6.03 -0.64 33.46
C THR A 366 5.28 -1.38 32.34
N LEU A 367 3.94 -1.36 32.39
CA LEU A 367 3.07 -1.98 31.38
C LEU A 367 3.25 -1.32 29.99
N VAL A 368 3.20 0.02 29.92
CA VAL A 368 3.39 0.80 28.69
C VAL A 368 4.77 0.51 28.10
N GLN A 369 5.83 0.54 28.92
CA GLN A 369 7.18 0.26 28.47
C GLN A 369 7.27 -1.12 27.82
N PHE A 370 6.67 -2.15 28.45
CA PHE A 370 6.70 -3.52 27.93
C PHE A 370 5.91 -3.66 26.62
N ILE A 371 4.67 -3.16 26.59
CA ILE A 371 3.78 -3.28 25.42
C ILE A 371 4.29 -2.43 24.24
N SER A 372 5.11 -1.41 24.48
CA SER A 372 5.64 -0.54 23.43
C SER A 372 6.33 -1.29 22.29
N LEU A 373 7.00 -2.42 22.58
CA LEU A 373 7.62 -3.26 21.56
C LEU A 373 6.57 -3.93 20.67
N PHE A 374 5.50 -4.45 21.25
CA PHE A 374 4.39 -5.08 20.54
C PHE A 374 3.64 -4.08 19.67
N TYR A 375 3.41 -2.86 20.18
CA TYR A 375 2.82 -1.77 19.42
C TYR A 375 3.67 -1.42 18.19
N LYS A 376 4.98 -1.22 18.37
CA LYS A 376 5.91 -0.94 17.27
C LYS A 376 5.99 -2.08 16.25
N ALA A 377 6.03 -3.34 16.71
CA ALA A 377 6.03 -4.52 15.84
C ALA A 377 4.72 -4.63 15.05
N SER A 378 3.58 -4.37 15.70
CA SER A 378 2.25 -4.39 15.06
C SER A 378 2.13 -3.33 13.98
N LEU A 379 2.63 -2.11 14.23
CA LEU A 379 2.70 -1.05 13.20
C LEU A 379 3.58 -1.45 12.02
N ARG A 380 4.74 -2.06 12.27
CA ARG A 380 5.62 -2.55 11.20
C ARG A 380 4.96 -3.66 10.39
N LEU A 381 4.33 -4.65 11.04
CA LEU A 381 3.67 -5.77 10.36
C LEU A 381 2.35 -5.38 9.64
N SER A 382 1.69 -4.32 10.09
CA SER A 382 0.46 -3.79 9.45
C SER A 382 0.74 -2.72 8.38
N GLY A 383 1.98 -2.22 8.30
CA GLY A 383 2.42 -1.24 7.32
C GLY A 383 2.24 -1.73 5.88
N SER A 384 1.48 -0.99 5.06
CA SER A 384 0.87 -1.55 3.85
C SER A 384 1.70 -1.55 2.57
N VAL A 385 2.92 -0.99 2.55
CA VAL A 385 3.59 -0.70 1.26
C VAL A 385 4.92 -1.44 1.05
N HIS A 386 5.60 -1.90 2.10
CA HIS A 386 6.98 -2.40 1.98
C HIS A 386 7.34 -3.61 2.84
N VAL A 387 6.39 -4.20 3.57
CA VAL A 387 6.69 -5.35 4.43
C VAL A 387 6.78 -6.60 3.57
N LEU A 388 7.98 -7.14 3.46
CA LEU A 388 8.26 -8.42 2.83
C LEU A 388 8.23 -9.51 3.89
N SER A 389 7.85 -10.73 3.51
CA SER A 389 7.72 -11.85 4.46
C SER A 389 9.02 -12.18 5.22
N ASN A 390 10.19 -11.86 4.65
CA ASN A 390 11.50 -12.06 5.27
C ASN A 390 11.69 -11.27 6.57
N THR A 391 10.97 -10.16 6.78
CA THR A 391 11.16 -9.33 7.98
C THR A 391 10.43 -9.87 9.21
N VAL A 392 9.45 -10.76 9.04
CA VAL A 392 8.56 -11.17 10.13
C VAL A 392 9.28 -11.98 11.19
N PHE A 393 10.14 -12.90 10.77
CA PHE A 393 10.92 -13.68 11.71
C PHE A 393 11.81 -12.79 12.59
N HIS A 394 12.32 -11.68 12.05
CA HIS A 394 13.08 -10.71 12.84
C HIS A 394 12.22 -10.03 13.92
N GLU A 395 10.96 -9.72 13.64
CA GLU A 395 10.04 -9.17 14.64
C GLU A 395 9.74 -10.20 15.74
N ILE A 396 9.42 -11.44 15.35
CA ILE A 396 9.11 -12.55 16.25
C ILE A 396 10.28 -12.81 17.21
N ILE A 397 11.51 -12.95 16.69
CA ILE A 397 12.68 -13.21 17.53
C ILE A 397 13.06 -12.02 18.41
N THR A 398 12.86 -10.78 17.92
CA THR A 398 13.10 -9.57 18.72
C THR A 398 12.17 -9.53 19.92
N ILE A 399 10.89 -9.86 19.72
CA ILE A 399 9.90 -9.98 20.80
C ILE A 399 10.30 -11.07 21.78
N GLN A 400 10.68 -12.25 21.31
CA GLN A 400 11.08 -13.35 22.18
C GLN A 400 12.31 -13.02 23.03
N ASN A 401 13.32 -12.41 22.43
CA ASN A 401 14.51 -11.97 23.16
C ASN A 401 14.17 -10.89 24.20
N TYR A 402 13.24 -10.00 23.89
CA TYR A 402 12.75 -8.99 24.83
C TYR A 402 12.02 -9.63 26.01
N ILE A 403 11.11 -10.58 25.76
CA ILE A 403 10.41 -11.32 26.81
C ILE A 403 11.42 -12.05 27.70
N LYS A 404 12.31 -12.88 27.13
CA LYS A 404 13.33 -13.61 27.89
C LYS A 404 14.19 -12.70 28.77
N LYS A 405 14.65 -11.56 28.22
CA LYS A 405 15.46 -10.58 28.97
C LYS A 405 14.73 -10.06 30.21
N HIS A 406 13.42 -9.83 30.11
CA HIS A 406 12.62 -9.29 31.20
C HIS A 406 12.09 -10.37 32.15
N SER A 407 11.86 -11.60 31.68
CA SER A 407 11.53 -12.76 32.52
C SER A 407 12.68 -13.19 33.44
N SER A 408 13.93 -12.90 33.06
CA SER A 408 15.11 -13.20 33.89
C SER A 408 15.52 -12.06 34.84
N ASN A 409 14.77 -10.95 34.87
CA ASN A 409 15.06 -9.82 35.76
C ASN A 409 14.37 -10.01 37.12
N SER A 410 15.17 -10.17 38.19
CA SER A 410 14.69 -10.38 39.56
C SER A 410 14.22 -9.11 40.27
N ASP A 411 14.59 -7.93 39.77
CA ASP A 411 14.52 -6.70 40.57
C ASP A 411 13.18 -5.98 40.45
N ASN A 412 12.36 -6.33 39.45
CA ASN A 412 11.02 -5.79 39.24
C ASN A 412 10.00 -6.94 39.10
N LEU A 413 9.34 -7.27 40.21
CA LEU A 413 8.36 -8.37 40.28
C LEU A 413 7.17 -8.17 39.34
N VAL A 414 6.71 -6.92 39.16
CA VAL A 414 5.59 -6.58 38.26
C VAL A 414 5.99 -6.85 36.81
N LEU A 415 7.19 -6.43 36.41
CA LEU A 415 7.75 -6.66 35.09
C LEU A 415 7.97 -8.16 34.83
N ASN A 416 8.41 -8.90 35.85
CA ASN A 416 8.59 -10.35 35.77
C ASN A 416 7.25 -11.07 35.53
N ASP A 417 6.21 -10.72 36.29
CA ASP A 417 4.87 -11.29 36.13
C ASP A 417 4.29 -11.01 34.74
N ILE A 418 4.39 -9.76 34.26
CA ILE A 418 3.98 -9.37 32.89
C ILE A 418 4.73 -10.21 31.85
N ALA A 419 6.05 -10.35 31.99
CA ALA A 419 6.87 -11.10 31.04
C ALA A 419 6.51 -12.59 31.01
N MET A 420 6.30 -13.21 32.16
CA MET A 420 5.91 -14.63 32.27
C MET A 420 4.54 -14.91 31.63
N LYS A 421 3.56 -14.03 31.84
CA LYS A 421 2.24 -14.13 31.22
C LYS A 421 2.30 -13.99 29.71
N ILE A 422 3.08 -13.01 29.23
CA ILE A 422 3.32 -12.81 27.79
C ILE A 422 4.04 -14.02 27.19
N GLN A 423 5.03 -14.58 27.88
CA GLN A 423 5.75 -15.78 27.42
C GLN A 423 4.79 -16.95 27.18
N ALA A 424 3.91 -17.23 28.15
CA ALA A 424 2.94 -18.33 28.03
C ALA A 424 2.02 -18.16 26.80
N LYS A 425 1.61 -16.92 26.49
CA LYS A 425 0.78 -16.62 25.31
C LYS A 425 1.59 -16.62 24.02
N TYR A 426 2.83 -16.14 24.04
CA TYR A 426 3.77 -16.21 22.93
C TYR A 426 4.00 -17.68 22.53
N ASP A 427 4.27 -18.56 23.50
CA ASP A 427 4.62 -19.96 23.25
C ASP A 427 3.49 -20.75 22.60
N LYS A 428 2.23 -20.39 22.90
CA LYS A 428 1.05 -20.95 22.24
C LYS A 428 1.09 -20.80 20.70
N TYR A 429 1.66 -19.70 20.20
CA TYR A 429 1.68 -19.39 18.76
C TYR A 429 3.05 -19.63 18.11
N TRP A 430 4.14 -19.39 18.84
CA TRP A 430 5.50 -19.39 18.29
C TRP A 430 6.50 -20.22 19.10
N GLY A 431 6.05 -20.93 20.15
CA GLY A 431 6.90 -21.75 21.01
C GLY A 431 7.15 -23.17 20.51
N ASN A 432 6.39 -23.64 19.51
CA ASN A 432 6.54 -24.97 18.90
C ASN A 432 6.70 -24.87 17.38
N ASP A 433 7.46 -25.78 16.78
CA ASP A 433 7.73 -25.83 15.33
C ASP A 433 6.60 -26.47 14.51
N GLU A 434 5.71 -27.25 15.15
CA GLU A 434 4.58 -27.92 14.49
C GLU A 434 3.61 -26.95 13.78
N ASN A 435 3.40 -25.76 14.34
CA ASN A 435 2.48 -24.75 13.80
C ASN A 435 3.19 -23.71 12.92
N ALA A 436 4.50 -23.84 12.71
CA ALA A 436 5.28 -22.88 11.95
C ALA A 436 5.06 -23.07 10.44
N ASN A 437 4.77 -21.97 9.75
CA ASN A 437 4.80 -21.96 8.29
C ASN A 437 6.25 -21.78 7.81
N TYR A 438 6.89 -22.88 7.37
CA TYR A 438 8.31 -22.90 6.99
C TYR A 438 8.63 -22.01 5.78
N LEU A 439 7.63 -21.62 4.97
CA LEU A 439 7.84 -20.64 3.89
C LEU A 439 8.31 -19.28 4.42
N LEU A 440 7.92 -18.90 5.65
CA LEU A 440 8.39 -17.67 6.29
C LEU A 440 9.88 -17.77 6.68
N TYR A 441 10.38 -18.97 7.00
CA TYR A 441 11.81 -19.18 7.22
C TYR A 441 12.58 -19.20 5.90
N ILE A 442 12.02 -19.80 4.85
CA ILE A 442 12.58 -19.74 3.51
C ILE A 442 12.71 -18.28 3.04
N ALA A 443 11.75 -17.40 3.35
CA ALA A 443 11.86 -15.98 3.06
C ALA A 443 13.12 -15.33 3.68
N VAL A 444 13.51 -15.75 4.89
CA VAL A 444 14.76 -15.30 5.55
C VAL A 444 15.98 -15.89 4.84
N VAL A 445 15.91 -17.15 4.39
CA VAL A 445 17.01 -17.79 3.62
C VAL A 445 17.25 -17.08 2.31
N LEU A 446 16.18 -16.67 1.62
CA LEU A 446 16.21 -15.93 0.36
C LEU A 446 16.63 -14.46 0.55
N ASP A 447 16.86 -14.00 1.77
CA ASP A 447 17.57 -12.76 2.02
C ASP A 447 19.08 -13.03 2.06
N PRO A 448 19.86 -12.50 1.10
CA PRO A 448 21.28 -12.81 0.96
C PRO A 448 22.14 -12.28 2.13
N ARG A 449 21.57 -11.45 3.02
CA ARG A 449 22.22 -10.96 4.23
C ARG A 449 22.17 -11.95 5.39
N TYR A 450 21.29 -12.95 5.34
CA TYR A 450 21.03 -13.86 6.45
C TYR A 450 21.31 -15.33 6.11
N LYS A 451 20.62 -15.87 5.08
CA LYS A 451 20.73 -17.27 4.64
C LYS A 451 20.59 -18.29 5.80
N MET A 452 20.96 -19.55 5.53
CA MET A 452 20.82 -20.68 6.46
C MET A 452 21.59 -20.49 7.78
N LYS A 453 22.80 -19.91 7.73
CA LYS A 453 23.65 -19.74 8.92
C LYS A 453 22.99 -18.88 9.99
N PHE A 454 22.30 -17.82 9.57
CA PHE A 454 21.55 -16.96 10.49
C PHE A 454 20.38 -17.71 11.14
N LEU A 455 19.60 -18.47 10.37
CA LEU A 455 18.51 -19.28 10.93
C LEU A 455 19.01 -20.31 11.93
N LEU A 456 20.10 -21.01 11.63
CA LEU A 456 20.69 -21.98 12.54
C LEU A 456 21.07 -21.35 13.89
N TYR A 457 21.68 -20.16 13.85
CA TYR A 457 22.00 -19.41 15.06
C TYR A 457 20.72 -19.06 15.84
N CYS A 458 19.73 -18.46 15.17
CA CYS A 458 18.47 -18.06 15.77
C CYS A 458 17.68 -19.24 16.38
N PHE A 459 17.55 -20.35 15.65
CA PHE A 459 16.86 -21.53 16.16
C PHE A 459 17.61 -22.17 17.34
N SER A 460 18.94 -22.12 17.35
CA SER A 460 19.73 -22.64 18.47
C SER A 460 19.45 -21.86 19.76
N GLU A 461 19.32 -20.54 19.68
CA GLU A 461 18.98 -19.67 20.81
C GLU A 461 17.52 -19.82 21.27
N LEU A 462 16.62 -20.18 20.34
CA LEU A 462 15.19 -20.30 20.62
C LEU A 462 14.80 -21.67 21.17
N PHE A 463 15.23 -22.74 20.50
CA PHE A 463 14.75 -24.12 20.69
C PHE A 463 15.86 -25.10 21.11
N GLY A 464 17.12 -24.64 21.16
CA GLY A 464 18.28 -25.48 21.43
C GLY A 464 18.87 -26.13 20.18
N ALA A 465 20.14 -26.55 20.28
CA ALA A 465 20.96 -26.92 19.13
C ALA A 465 20.46 -28.14 18.32
N ASN A 466 19.82 -29.12 18.98
CA ASN A 466 19.33 -30.32 18.29
C ASN A 466 18.09 -30.00 17.44
N VAL A 467 17.08 -29.36 18.04
CA VAL A 467 15.86 -28.91 17.34
C VAL A 467 16.22 -27.94 16.22
N ALA A 468 17.19 -27.04 16.45
CA ALA A 468 17.66 -26.11 15.43
C ALA A 468 18.19 -26.79 14.17
N LYS A 469 18.94 -27.89 14.31
CA LYS A 469 19.45 -28.66 13.18
C LYS A 469 18.32 -29.33 12.40
N GLU A 470 17.36 -29.93 13.09
CA GLU A 470 16.19 -30.56 12.48
C GLU A 470 15.32 -29.55 11.71
N MET A 471 15.06 -28.40 12.33
CA MET A 471 14.32 -27.30 11.69
C MET A 471 15.07 -26.76 10.46
N CYS A 472 16.39 -26.55 10.55
CA CYS A 472 17.19 -26.10 9.40
C CYS A 472 17.17 -27.12 8.27
N LYS A 473 17.33 -28.41 8.57
CA LYS A 473 17.23 -29.47 7.56
C LYS A 473 15.88 -29.42 6.86
N LYS A 474 14.79 -29.30 7.63
CA LYS A 474 13.44 -29.17 7.08
C LYS A 474 13.26 -27.92 6.20
N VAL A 475 13.82 -26.78 6.58
CA VAL A 475 13.83 -25.55 5.73
C VAL A 475 14.53 -25.82 4.41
N GLU A 476 15.70 -26.47 4.43
CA GLU A 476 16.46 -26.78 3.22
C GLU A 476 15.73 -27.79 2.32
N ASP A 477 15.19 -28.86 2.91
CA ASP A 477 14.43 -29.89 2.20
C ASP A 477 13.22 -29.28 1.46
N ILE A 478 12.48 -28.37 2.14
CA ILE A 478 11.32 -27.67 1.53
C ILE A 478 11.79 -26.72 0.42
N LEU A 479 12.88 -25.97 0.62
CA LEU A 479 13.43 -25.09 -0.42
C LEU A 479 13.85 -25.88 -1.66
N ARG A 480 14.45 -27.06 -1.48
CA ARG A 480 14.83 -27.96 -2.57
C ARG A 480 13.62 -28.57 -3.27
N GLN A 481 12.55 -28.89 -2.54
CA GLN A 481 11.28 -29.34 -3.12
C GLN A 481 10.60 -28.24 -3.95
N LEU A 482 10.58 -26.99 -3.45
CA LEU A 482 10.10 -25.85 -4.25
C LEU A 482 10.94 -25.69 -5.52
N PHE A 483 12.26 -25.81 -5.40
CA PHE A 483 13.15 -25.72 -6.55
C PHE A 483 12.85 -26.78 -7.61
N SER A 484 12.62 -28.04 -7.22
CA SER A 484 12.28 -29.10 -8.17
C SER A 484 10.93 -28.87 -8.86
N GLU A 485 9.89 -28.47 -8.11
CA GLU A 485 8.56 -28.16 -8.67
C GLU A 485 8.62 -27.01 -9.69
N TYR A 486 9.28 -25.90 -9.35
CA TYR A 486 9.36 -24.73 -10.24
C TYR A 486 10.29 -24.98 -11.44
N ARG A 487 11.34 -25.78 -11.27
CA ARG A 487 12.22 -26.15 -12.38
C ARG A 487 11.45 -26.87 -13.48
N LEU A 488 10.51 -27.75 -13.12
CA LEU A 488 9.65 -28.45 -14.09
C LEU A 488 8.72 -27.47 -14.81
N LEU A 489 8.04 -26.59 -14.05
CA LEU A 489 7.13 -25.59 -14.60
C LEU A 489 7.81 -24.66 -15.63
N ILE A 490 9.04 -24.22 -15.34
CA ILE A 490 9.77 -23.32 -16.24
C ILE A 490 10.32 -24.09 -17.46
N ARG A 491 10.66 -25.38 -17.32
CA ARG A 491 11.09 -26.21 -18.47
C ARG A 491 9.95 -26.42 -19.47
N ASP A 492 8.77 -26.77 -18.98
CA ASP A 492 7.58 -27.02 -19.81
C ASP A 492 7.11 -25.75 -20.57
N TYR A 493 7.38 -24.57 -20.00
CA TYR A 493 7.12 -23.28 -20.66
C TYR A 493 8.04 -23.03 -21.87
N HIS A 494 9.29 -23.50 -21.83
CA HIS A 494 10.25 -23.33 -22.92
C HIS A 494 10.12 -24.37 -24.04
N ASP A 495 9.58 -25.56 -23.74
CA ASP A 495 9.30 -26.60 -24.74
C ASP A 495 7.93 -26.41 -25.45
N SER A 496 7.17 -25.38 -25.08
CA SER A 496 5.92 -24.99 -25.76
C SER A 496 6.21 -24.13 -27.00
N PRO A 497 5.62 -24.41 -28.18
CA PRO A 497 5.89 -23.65 -29.41
C PRO A 497 5.16 -22.30 -29.36
N THR A 498 5.77 -21.31 -28.73
CA THR A 498 5.29 -19.92 -28.72
C THR A 498 6.43 -18.95 -29.00
N SER A 499 6.43 -18.43 -30.24
CA SER A 499 6.97 -17.14 -30.70
C SER A 499 8.06 -16.51 -29.83
N SER A 500 9.31 -16.74 -30.23
CA SER A 500 10.49 -16.03 -29.75
C SER A 500 10.30 -14.51 -29.71
N MET A 501 10.52 -13.93 -28.53
CA MET A 501 10.73 -12.50 -28.34
C MET A 501 12.22 -12.23 -28.09
N ASP A 502 13.08 -12.96 -28.80
CA ASP A 502 14.49 -12.65 -28.98
C ASP A 502 14.65 -11.88 -30.29
N GLY A 503 14.67 -10.55 -30.19
CA GLY A 503 14.92 -9.73 -31.37
C GLY A 503 14.75 -8.24 -31.10
N TYR A 504 15.64 -7.63 -30.32
CA TYR A 504 15.95 -6.19 -30.45
C TYR A 504 17.32 -5.86 -29.81
N PHE A 505 18.39 -6.36 -30.42
CA PHE A 505 19.67 -5.65 -30.48
C PHE A 505 20.05 -5.52 -31.94
N ASN A 506 19.50 -4.50 -32.59
CA ASN A 506 19.83 -4.14 -33.96
C ASN A 506 21.06 -3.24 -33.93
N THR A 507 22.26 -3.83 -33.88
CA THR A 507 23.48 -3.12 -34.24
C THR A 507 23.49 -3.00 -35.76
N ARG A 508 23.14 -1.82 -36.28
CA ARG A 508 23.28 -1.50 -37.70
C ARG A 508 24.76 -1.60 -38.08
N THR A 509 25.13 -2.64 -38.81
CA THR A 509 26.29 -2.62 -39.70
C THR A 509 25.79 -2.44 -41.13
N CYS A 510 26.34 -1.43 -41.80
CA CYS A 510 26.07 -1.16 -43.21
C CYS A 510 26.67 -2.28 -44.06
N THR A 511 25.89 -2.72 -45.03
CA THR A 511 26.30 -3.57 -46.14
C THR A 511 27.36 -2.88 -46.98
N THR A 512 28.54 -3.49 -47.05
CA THR A 512 29.36 -3.47 -48.26
C THR A 512 29.61 -4.93 -48.61
N ASP A 513 29.23 -5.29 -49.83
CA ASP A 513 29.47 -6.58 -50.45
C ASP A 513 30.97 -6.88 -50.44
N ASP A 514 31.39 -7.90 -49.69
CA ASP A 514 32.62 -8.65 -49.93
C ASP A 514 32.46 -10.05 -49.30
N GLU A 515 32.97 -11.05 -50.01
CA GLU A 515 32.84 -12.49 -49.74
C GLU A 515 33.48 -12.89 -48.39
N ASP A 516 32.69 -13.37 -47.42
CA ASP A 516 33.22 -13.76 -46.10
C ASP A 516 33.05 -15.26 -45.80
N ILE A 517 34.17 -15.96 -45.93
CA ILE A 517 34.47 -17.32 -45.43
C ILE A 517 34.32 -17.43 -43.89
N PHE A 518 34.02 -16.32 -43.20
CA PHE A 518 33.94 -16.20 -41.74
C PHE A 518 32.63 -16.68 -41.10
N ASP A 519 31.55 -16.88 -41.87
CA ASP A 519 30.27 -17.33 -41.30
C ASP A 519 30.34 -18.82 -40.86
N ASP A 520 30.97 -19.69 -41.65
CA ASP A 520 31.06 -21.14 -41.36
C ASP A 520 31.89 -21.43 -40.08
N GLU A 521 32.95 -20.66 -39.83
CA GLU A 521 33.75 -20.79 -38.59
C GLU A 521 33.00 -20.27 -37.36
N ALA A 522 32.15 -19.25 -37.50
CA ALA A 522 31.30 -18.74 -36.42
C ALA A 522 30.21 -19.74 -36.04
N TYR A 523 29.62 -20.44 -37.01
CA TYR A 523 28.70 -21.56 -36.75
C TYR A 523 29.40 -22.74 -36.09
N HIS A 524 30.62 -23.09 -36.52
CA HIS A 524 31.41 -24.15 -35.90
C HIS A 524 31.80 -23.82 -34.45
N LEU A 525 32.17 -22.56 -34.15
CA LEU A 525 32.48 -22.14 -32.78
C LEU A 525 31.25 -22.19 -31.86
N LYS A 526 30.07 -21.83 -32.38
CA LYS A 526 28.80 -21.95 -31.66
C LYS A 526 28.44 -23.41 -31.37
N ASP A 527 28.62 -24.29 -32.35
CA ASP A 527 28.35 -25.73 -32.23
C ASP A 527 29.36 -26.42 -31.28
N MET A 528 30.63 -26.00 -31.32
CA MET A 528 31.64 -26.41 -30.34
C MET A 528 31.29 -25.93 -28.93
N PHE A 529 30.84 -24.67 -28.78
CA PHE A 529 30.43 -24.12 -27.49
C PHE A 529 29.18 -24.84 -26.94
N GLU A 530 28.22 -25.18 -27.80
CA GLU A 530 27.04 -25.97 -27.43
C GLU A 530 27.42 -27.40 -27.01
N LYS A 531 28.35 -28.06 -27.72
CA LYS A 531 28.89 -29.38 -27.33
C LYS A 531 29.64 -29.35 -26.00
N VAL A 532 30.51 -28.35 -25.77
CA VAL A 532 31.19 -28.17 -24.48
C VAL A 532 30.17 -27.96 -23.35
N LYS A 533 29.10 -27.20 -23.61
CA LYS A 533 28.01 -26.98 -22.65
C LYS A 533 27.16 -28.23 -22.41
N GLU A 534 27.07 -29.16 -23.36
CA GLU A 534 26.41 -30.46 -23.18
C GLU A 534 27.29 -31.45 -22.41
N GLU A 535 28.61 -31.43 -22.64
CA GLU A 535 29.59 -32.25 -21.91
C GLU A 535 29.72 -31.80 -20.44
N ASP A 536 29.64 -30.49 -20.17
CA ASP A 536 29.70 -29.92 -18.80
C ASP A 536 28.44 -30.22 -17.96
N LYS A 537 27.30 -30.53 -18.60
CA LYS A 537 26.06 -30.95 -17.91
C LYS A 537 26.12 -32.36 -17.29
N ASN A 538 27.13 -33.16 -17.63
CA ASN A 538 27.30 -34.54 -17.14
C ASN A 538 28.09 -34.66 -15.82
N VAL A 539 28.58 -33.54 -15.27
CA VAL A 539 29.06 -33.46 -13.88
C VAL A 539 27.84 -33.19 -12.99
N ASP A 540 27.78 -33.73 -11.77
CA ASP A 540 26.74 -33.41 -10.76
C ASP A 540 26.67 -31.88 -10.56
N ALA A 541 25.87 -31.22 -11.39
CA ALA A 541 25.90 -29.77 -11.51
C ALA A 541 25.24 -29.17 -10.28
N ALA A 542 26.02 -28.42 -9.50
CA ALA A 542 25.52 -27.65 -8.38
C ALA A 542 24.26 -26.88 -8.80
N THR A 543 23.16 -27.08 -8.06
CA THR A 543 21.89 -26.41 -8.37
C THR A 543 22.00 -24.92 -8.06
N GLU A 544 21.05 -24.11 -8.55
CA GLU A 544 20.99 -22.69 -8.18
C GLU A 544 20.92 -22.51 -6.65
N VAL A 545 20.25 -23.44 -5.95
CA VAL A 545 20.18 -23.48 -4.48
C VAL A 545 21.58 -23.65 -3.88
N ASP A 546 22.37 -24.60 -4.38
CA ASP A 546 23.72 -24.84 -3.88
C ASP A 546 24.63 -23.63 -4.10
N LEU A 547 24.59 -23.06 -5.30
CA LEU A 547 25.37 -21.85 -5.63
C LEU A 547 24.97 -20.67 -4.74
N TYR A 548 23.68 -20.41 -4.58
CA TYR A 548 23.18 -19.33 -3.73
C TYR A 548 23.54 -19.52 -2.26
N LEU A 549 23.44 -20.73 -1.72
CA LEU A 549 23.75 -21.00 -0.32
C LEU A 549 25.26 -20.95 -0.02
N LEU A 550 26.11 -21.25 -1.01
CA LEU A 550 27.57 -21.15 -0.91
C LEU A 550 28.09 -19.71 -0.99
N GLU A 551 27.36 -18.81 -1.66
CA GLU A 551 27.76 -17.42 -1.77
C GLU A 551 27.89 -16.73 -0.40
N PRO A 552 28.86 -15.81 -0.23
CA PRO A 552 29.02 -15.06 1.00
C PRO A 552 27.78 -14.23 1.33
N LEU A 553 27.64 -13.88 2.62
CA LEU A 553 26.58 -12.98 3.06
C LEU A 553 26.84 -11.58 2.52
N VAL A 554 25.77 -10.90 2.12
CA VAL A 554 25.84 -9.49 1.72
C VAL A 554 25.87 -8.60 2.96
N ASP A 555 26.75 -7.60 2.96
CA ASP A 555 26.86 -6.64 4.06
C ASP A 555 25.59 -5.78 4.24
N LYS A 556 25.32 -5.40 5.49
CA LYS A 556 24.19 -4.54 5.84
C LYS A 556 24.51 -3.07 5.53
N PHE A 557 24.14 -2.61 4.34
CA PHE A 557 24.13 -1.18 4.00
C PHE A 557 22.74 -0.56 4.21
N LYS A 558 22.68 0.72 4.57
CA LYS A 558 21.42 1.46 4.82
C LYS A 558 20.46 1.48 3.61
N GLU A 559 20.95 1.25 2.39
CA GLU A 559 20.18 1.33 1.14
C GLU A 559 19.93 -0.03 0.45
N PHE A 560 20.15 -1.16 1.16
CA PHE A 560 19.94 -2.47 0.54
C PHE A 560 18.45 -2.72 0.23
N ASP A 561 18.16 -2.97 -1.06
CA ASP A 561 16.83 -3.29 -1.57
C ASP A 561 16.81 -4.75 -2.06
N LEU A 562 16.07 -5.59 -1.33
CA LEU A 562 16.00 -7.04 -1.58
C LEU A 562 15.40 -7.37 -2.94
N LEU A 563 14.35 -6.64 -3.37
CA LEU A 563 13.71 -6.88 -4.65
C LEU A 563 14.64 -6.50 -5.80
N LYS A 564 15.37 -5.39 -5.66
CA LYS A 564 16.39 -5.01 -6.65
C LYS A 564 17.54 -6.00 -6.71
N TYR A 565 17.95 -6.59 -5.58
CA TYR A 565 18.99 -7.62 -5.57
C TYR A 565 18.58 -8.82 -6.43
N TRP A 566 17.38 -9.35 -6.19
CA TRP A 566 16.89 -10.52 -6.93
C TRP A 566 16.56 -10.21 -8.37
N TRP A 567 16.02 -9.03 -8.67
CA TRP A 567 15.87 -8.55 -10.05
C TRP A 567 17.19 -8.54 -10.81
N ARG A 568 18.27 -8.05 -10.19
CA ARG A 568 19.61 -8.04 -10.81
C ARG A 568 20.17 -9.44 -11.03
N ASN A 569 19.84 -10.40 -10.17
CA ASN A 569 20.37 -11.76 -10.24
C ASN A 569 19.42 -12.76 -10.92
N CYS A 570 18.27 -12.33 -11.46
CA CYS A 570 17.27 -13.25 -12.02
C CYS A 570 17.74 -14.06 -13.22
N HIS A 571 18.75 -13.56 -13.95
CA HIS A 571 19.39 -14.29 -15.04
C HIS A 571 20.37 -15.37 -14.55
N ARG A 572 20.97 -15.19 -13.36
CA ARG A 572 21.86 -16.18 -12.72
C ARG A 572 21.08 -17.24 -11.95
N PHE A 573 20.00 -16.83 -11.29
CA PHE A 573 19.17 -17.65 -10.43
C PHE A 573 17.74 -17.67 -10.97
N ARG A 574 17.52 -18.33 -12.11
CA ARG A 574 16.27 -18.27 -12.87
C ARG A 574 15.11 -18.84 -12.07
N VAL A 575 15.26 -20.05 -11.54
CA VAL A 575 14.21 -20.73 -10.78
C VAL A 575 14.07 -20.11 -9.39
N LEU A 576 15.18 -19.84 -8.71
CA LEU A 576 15.18 -19.24 -7.37
C LEU A 576 14.57 -17.83 -7.35
N SER A 577 14.71 -17.05 -8.42
CA SER A 577 14.10 -15.71 -8.47
C SER A 577 12.59 -15.76 -8.60
N GLU A 578 12.04 -16.76 -9.29
CA GLU A 578 10.60 -17.01 -9.36
C GLU A 578 10.06 -17.41 -7.98
N ILE A 579 10.71 -18.38 -7.31
CA ILE A 579 10.36 -18.78 -5.95
C ILE A 579 10.40 -17.57 -5.01
N THR A 580 11.45 -16.76 -5.11
CA THR A 580 11.62 -15.55 -4.31
C THR A 580 10.48 -14.56 -4.52
N ARG A 581 10.09 -14.33 -5.77
CA ARG A 581 9.03 -13.39 -6.13
C ARG A 581 7.69 -13.75 -5.46
N GLU A 582 7.45 -15.03 -5.27
CA GLU A 582 6.21 -15.52 -4.65
C GLU A 582 6.32 -15.62 -3.13
N ILE A 583 7.43 -16.16 -2.60
CA ILE A 583 7.66 -16.27 -1.15
C ILE A 583 7.71 -14.90 -0.48
N LEU A 584 8.40 -13.91 -1.08
CA LEU A 584 8.49 -12.56 -0.52
C LEU A 584 7.15 -11.81 -0.57
N ALA A 585 6.23 -12.22 -1.44
CA ALA A 585 4.88 -11.66 -1.54
C ALA A 585 3.91 -12.23 -0.50
N ILE A 586 4.29 -13.25 0.28
CA ILE A 586 3.43 -13.83 1.32
C ILE A 586 3.02 -12.74 2.32
N PRO A 587 1.71 -12.45 2.45
CA PRO A 587 1.24 -11.48 3.42
C PRO A 587 1.24 -12.11 4.81
N VAL A 588 1.77 -11.37 5.77
CA VAL A 588 1.89 -11.81 7.18
C VAL A 588 0.84 -11.16 8.08
N SER A 589 0.02 -10.32 7.49
CA SER A 589 -1.05 -9.59 8.16
C SER A 589 -2.27 -9.51 7.26
N THR A 590 -3.42 -9.89 7.80
CA THR A 590 -4.73 -9.61 7.22
C THR A 590 -5.16 -8.17 7.46
N ILE A 591 -4.44 -7.43 8.31
CA ILE A 591 -4.68 -6.01 8.60
C ILE A 591 -4.12 -5.20 7.44
N ALA A 592 -4.82 -5.33 6.33
CA ALA A 592 -4.55 -4.63 5.11
C ALA A 592 -5.04 -3.19 5.24
N SER A 593 -4.35 -2.39 6.06
CA SER A 593 -4.54 -0.95 6.33
C SER A 593 -5.93 -0.59 6.84
N GLU A 594 -5.99 0.27 7.85
CA GLU A 594 -7.21 0.99 8.25
C GLU A 594 -7.97 1.60 7.05
N SER A 595 -7.38 1.69 5.85
CA SER A 595 -8.13 2.07 4.66
C SER A 595 -9.28 1.11 4.36
N ALA A 596 -9.15 -0.22 4.37
CA ALA A 596 -10.27 -1.13 4.08
C ALA A 596 -11.32 -1.13 5.21
N PHE A 597 -10.89 -0.99 6.47
CA PHE A 597 -11.76 -0.88 7.64
C PHE A 597 -12.45 0.49 7.77
N LYS A 598 -11.76 1.60 7.46
CA LYS A 598 -12.35 2.94 7.32
C LYS A 598 -13.14 3.05 6.02
N ILE A 599 -12.86 2.26 5.00
CA ILE A 599 -13.69 2.12 3.80
C ILE A 599 -14.96 1.37 4.17
N GLY A 600 -14.89 0.30 4.97
CA GLY A 600 -16.06 -0.31 5.59
C GLY A 600 -16.82 0.69 6.48
N GLY A 601 -16.20 1.29 7.49
CA GLY A 601 -16.88 2.19 8.42
C GLY A 601 -17.32 3.55 7.83
N ARG A 602 -16.61 4.12 6.85
CA ARG A 602 -16.95 5.41 6.20
C ARG A 602 -17.64 5.27 4.84
N MET A 603 -17.40 4.20 4.05
CA MET A 603 -18.24 3.88 2.88
C MET A 603 -19.47 3.04 3.24
N ILE A 604 -19.63 2.61 4.48
CA ILE A 604 -20.92 2.16 5.03
C ILE A 604 -21.43 3.27 5.97
N ASP A 605 -21.22 4.54 5.60
CA ASP A 605 -22.07 5.61 6.10
C ASP A 605 -23.48 5.43 5.51
N SER A 606 -24.49 5.89 6.23
CA SER A 606 -25.91 5.94 5.88
C SER A 606 -26.22 6.30 4.42
N THR A 607 -25.35 7.08 3.76
CA THR A 607 -25.49 7.50 2.36
C THR A 607 -25.15 6.40 1.35
N CYS A 608 -24.23 5.48 1.66
CA CYS A 608 -23.78 4.43 0.75
C CYS A 608 -24.60 3.15 0.81
N LEU A 609 -25.40 2.94 1.87
CA LEU A 609 -26.39 1.86 1.97
C LEU A 609 -27.50 1.95 0.91
N THR A 610 -27.62 3.10 0.23
CA THR A 610 -28.50 3.27 -0.95
C THR A 610 -27.88 2.74 -2.25
N LEU A 611 -26.60 2.38 -2.25
CA LEU A 611 -25.90 1.86 -3.41
C LEU A 611 -26.03 0.34 -3.47
N ALA A 612 -26.30 -0.21 -4.65
CA ALA A 612 -26.35 -1.65 -4.84
C ALA A 612 -25.03 -2.29 -4.37
N PRO A 613 -25.05 -3.47 -3.70
CA PRO A 613 -23.86 -4.13 -3.15
C PRO A 613 -22.68 -4.26 -4.14
N ASN A 614 -22.98 -4.41 -5.43
CA ASN A 614 -21.98 -4.47 -6.50
C ASN A 614 -21.15 -3.18 -6.63
N LEU A 615 -21.70 -2.00 -6.33
CA LEU A 615 -20.99 -0.72 -6.46
C LEU A 615 -20.04 -0.46 -5.28
N VAL A 616 -20.37 -0.95 -4.09
CA VAL A 616 -19.48 -0.90 -2.91
C VAL A 616 -18.21 -1.71 -3.19
N GLU A 617 -18.37 -2.93 -3.73
CA GLU A 617 -17.23 -3.75 -4.19
C GLU A 617 -16.37 -2.99 -5.20
N VAL A 618 -17.01 -2.42 -6.23
CA VAL A 618 -16.32 -1.66 -7.28
C VAL A 618 -15.51 -0.49 -6.72
N LEU A 619 -16.09 0.30 -5.81
CA LEU A 619 -15.41 1.44 -5.21
C LEU A 619 -14.26 1.00 -4.30
N ALA A 620 -14.45 -0.01 -3.46
CA ALA A 620 -13.40 -0.54 -2.59
C ALA A 620 -12.21 -1.05 -3.39
N CYS A 621 -12.49 -1.81 -4.47
CA CYS A 621 -11.49 -2.28 -5.42
C CYS A 621 -10.76 -1.11 -6.09
N LEU A 622 -11.48 -0.19 -6.74
CA LEU A 622 -10.86 0.93 -7.46
C LEU A 622 -10.05 1.86 -6.56
N GLN A 623 -10.50 2.10 -5.32
CA GLN A 623 -9.72 2.85 -4.33
C GLN A 623 -8.40 2.18 -4.00
N ASN A 624 -8.39 0.85 -3.91
CA ASN A 624 -7.16 0.10 -3.70
C ASN A 624 -6.30 -0.02 -4.98
N TRP A 625 -6.91 -0.07 -6.16
CA TRP A 625 -6.20 -0.25 -7.43
C TRP A 625 -5.52 1.04 -7.90
N LEU A 626 -6.21 2.19 -7.74
CA LEU A 626 -5.75 3.49 -8.23
C LEU A 626 -4.89 4.28 -7.22
N ASN A 627 -5.00 4.02 -5.91
CA ASN A 627 -4.17 4.69 -4.91
C ASN A 627 -2.80 4.00 -4.83
N THR A 628 -1.84 4.44 -5.63
CA THR A 628 -0.52 3.81 -5.67
C THR A 628 0.44 4.26 -4.56
N ASP A 629 0.22 5.39 -3.87
CA ASP A 629 1.07 5.81 -2.75
C ASP A 629 0.29 6.80 -1.86
N ASN A 630 -0.43 6.33 -0.84
CA ASN A 630 -0.98 7.23 0.17
C ASN A 630 0.14 7.64 1.14
N VAL A 631 0.86 8.71 0.79
CA VAL A 631 1.33 9.65 1.82
C VAL A 631 0.05 10.29 2.36
N GLY A 632 -0.50 9.71 3.43
CA GLY A 632 -1.56 10.39 4.16
C GLY A 632 -1.02 11.77 4.56
N ILE A 633 -1.74 12.83 4.21
CA ILE A 633 -1.45 14.16 4.75
C ILE A 633 -1.69 14.04 6.26
N ASP A 634 -0.62 13.97 7.06
CA ASP A 634 -0.73 14.04 8.50
C ASP A 634 -1.11 15.47 8.87
N LEU A 635 -2.42 15.69 9.02
CA LEU A 635 -2.97 16.97 9.45
C LEU A 635 -2.37 17.43 10.79
N ARG A 636 -1.74 16.56 11.59
CA ARG A 636 -1.05 16.99 12.83
C ARG A 636 0.17 17.86 12.58
N GLU A 637 0.87 17.69 11.45
CA GLU A 637 1.97 18.59 11.08
C GLU A 637 1.43 19.95 10.63
N HIS A 638 0.34 19.98 9.85
CA HIS A 638 -0.30 21.24 9.44
C HIS A 638 -1.07 21.94 10.57
N ILE A 639 -1.58 21.22 11.57
CA ILE A 639 -2.23 21.83 12.73
C ILE A 639 -1.20 22.57 13.60
N LYS A 640 0.06 22.10 13.68
CA LYS A 640 1.14 22.85 14.33
C LYS A 640 1.42 24.17 13.60
N ASP A 641 1.39 24.17 12.27
CA ASP A 641 1.53 25.38 11.46
C ASP A 641 0.36 26.35 11.65
N ILE A 642 -0.88 25.83 11.79
CA ILE A 642 -2.08 26.65 12.03
C ILE A 642 -2.09 27.25 13.45
N ILE A 643 -1.71 26.48 14.47
CA ILE A 643 -1.63 26.98 15.86
C ILE A 643 -0.50 28.02 15.99
N GLY A 644 0.63 27.82 15.30
CA GLY A 644 1.69 28.84 15.20
C GLY A 644 1.25 30.13 14.51
N MET A 645 0.21 30.09 13.68
CA MET A 645 -0.40 31.28 13.07
C MET A 645 -1.39 32.00 14.01
N GLU A 646 -2.02 31.29 14.95
CA GLU A 646 -2.96 31.90 15.92
C GLU A 646 -2.23 32.62 17.08
N GLU A 647 -0.99 32.23 17.40
CA GLU A 647 -0.18 32.87 18.45
C GLU A 647 0.59 34.12 17.98
N GLY A 648 0.55 34.43 16.68
CA GLY A 648 1.20 35.61 16.08
C GLY A 648 0.25 36.80 15.94
N LYS A 649 0.36 37.80 16.82
CA LYS A 649 -0.20 39.14 16.60
C LYS A 649 0.25 39.71 15.25
N GLY A 650 -0.65 39.80 14.28
CA GLY A 650 -0.40 40.49 13.01
C GLY A 650 -1.37 40.11 11.89
N ILE A 651 -2.66 40.35 12.07
CA ILE A 651 -3.65 40.31 10.99
C ILE A 651 -3.38 41.52 10.07
N LEU A 652 -2.59 41.30 9.01
CA LEU A 652 -2.57 41.95 7.69
C LEU A 652 -1.20 41.60 7.07
N ASP A 653 -1.15 40.64 6.12
CA ASP A 653 -0.19 40.61 4.99
C ASP A 653 -0.12 39.26 4.24
N CYS A 654 -0.84 38.21 4.67
CA CYS A 654 -0.83 36.91 3.97
C CYS A 654 -2.13 36.58 3.21
N LEU A 655 -2.67 37.54 2.44
CA LEU A 655 -3.75 37.31 1.46
C LEU A 655 -3.31 37.51 0.00
N HIS A 656 -2.04 37.31 -0.29
CA HIS A 656 -1.59 37.09 -1.67
C HIS A 656 -0.87 35.75 -1.76
N VAL A 657 -1.42 34.89 -2.63
CA VAL A 657 -1.01 33.52 -2.96
C VAL A 657 -1.62 32.44 -2.05
N PHE A 658 -2.91 32.15 -2.24
CA PHE A 658 -3.42 30.91 -2.87
C PHE A 658 -4.92 31.06 -3.20
#